data_AF-A0A1Y6LUE9-F1
#
_entry.id   AF-A0A1Y6LUE9-F1
#
_cell.length_a   1.000
_cell.length_b   1.000
_cell.length_c   1.000
_cell.angle_alpha   90.00
_cell.angle_beta   90.00
_cell.angle_gamma   90.00
#
_symmetry.space_group_name_H-M   'P 1'
#
loop_
_entity.id
_entity.type
_entity.pdbx_description
1 polymer ?
#
loop_
_entity_poly.entity_id
_entity_poly.type
_entity_poly.pdbx_seq_one_letter_code
_entity_poly.pdbx_strand_id
1 'polypeptide(L)'
;MRPDHTDEHNQRIQQRPGTNGASQNGSSPHTNGSVKSETNGHHTNGNGEEAVRVRNKEPFFGHDREEVTRIVLQSLSDMGFRGAAEQLSRESGYELEIPSVAAFRNAVLDGNWEDAESLLFGMEPIELDEGGVSLGNGHSNPSSYRKSSGDRLSFGSQNGSSRHGLPLAEGADTTLLRFHLRQQKYLELLERRDLTLALSVLRNELTPLKTDVGRLHFLSSLVMCPTIADLRRQADWDGVSGSSRTVLLSEISKYISPSVMIPEHRLATLLTNVQEEQIRNCRYHNTTVPPSLYTPHDCSADDFPLHTLLELSHHTDEVWHLEFSHDGALLATAGRDGLVCVYDTIRWRLKHEFREHERNHRHPPSSVTSSIPHASSTDDRGVCFIAFSPDDTHLISCSKTNDFVIVNVITGQRVALVDDFDYPISTAAWLPDSRYFVIGSQSSQKPLGLYSLANCTSARPSNSRTPELHSWREPPWRSQSSDSSPGTFRITDCSVNTEGSRMAATTLDNRILLFSLEERDAYKKLADWKMEDKLTSINFSRDGEVLLVNMNEGRVLALNSETGEEMKRYEGMVQKGFVIRSGFGGAGEGCVVSGSEDSKVLIWRRSTGAPVAALDAHAPGAVNAVAWHPRDERVFASAGDDRRVRIWTSAAVIRANEGSGTGLDKWNDNGVFMSGRNGNGNGARSSGLEGRGSRSFAFGAK
;
A
#
# COMPACT_ATOMS: atom_id res chain seq x y z
N MET A 1 17.06 46.58 20.87
CA MET A 1 18.09 47.19 20.02
C MET A 1 17.61 47.12 18.57
N ARG A 2 17.12 48.25 18.05
CA ARG A 2 17.18 48.64 16.62
C ARG A 2 18.65 48.94 16.25
N PRO A 3 19.09 49.07 14.97
CA PRO A 3 18.43 49.77 13.83
C PRO A 3 18.48 49.02 12.47
N ASP A 4 17.51 49.15 11.56
CA ASP A 4 17.17 50.21 10.55
C ASP A 4 17.77 49.89 9.17
N HIS A 5 16.94 49.55 8.17
CA HIS A 5 16.23 50.39 7.18
C HIS A 5 17.09 50.85 5.99
N THR A 6 16.63 50.53 4.78
CA THR A 6 16.22 51.45 3.69
C THR A 6 15.70 50.56 2.55
N ASP A 7 14.38 50.44 2.36
CA ASP A 7 13.45 51.34 1.63
C ASP A 7 13.53 51.14 0.10
N GLU A 8 12.52 50.48 -0.48
CA GLU A 8 11.40 51.06 -1.25
C GLU A 8 11.76 51.22 -2.74
N HIS A 9 10.90 50.93 -3.73
CA HIS A 9 9.58 51.51 -3.87
C HIS A 9 8.73 50.77 -4.93
N ASN A 10 7.49 50.51 -4.54
CA ASN A 10 6.21 50.64 -5.27
C ASN A 10 5.93 49.84 -6.56
N GLN A 11 4.97 48.90 -6.50
CA GLN A 11 3.50 49.04 -6.38
C GLN A 11 2.84 49.16 -7.77
N ARG A 12 2.10 48.14 -8.23
CA ARG A 12 0.66 47.85 -7.95
C ARG A 12 -0.16 48.42 -9.15
N ILE A 13 -1.03 47.68 -9.84
CA ILE A 13 -2.45 47.50 -9.48
C ILE A 13 -3.21 46.79 -10.64
N GLN A 14 -4.03 45.78 -10.27
CA GLN A 14 -5.40 45.40 -10.71
C GLN A 14 -5.72 45.14 -12.20
N GLN A 15 -6.14 43.91 -12.57
CA GLN A 15 -7.49 43.28 -12.53
C GLN A 15 -8.41 43.56 -13.74
N ARG A 16 -8.57 42.50 -14.57
CA ARG A 16 -9.81 41.94 -15.18
C ARG A 16 -10.60 42.80 -16.24
N PRO A 17 -11.63 42.26 -16.93
CA PRO A 17 -11.58 41.22 -17.99
C PRO A 17 -12.49 41.56 -19.21
N GLY A 18 -12.50 40.73 -20.28
CA GLY A 18 -13.73 40.50 -21.07
C GLY A 18 -13.71 40.67 -22.61
N THR A 19 -14.14 39.58 -23.26
CA THR A 19 -15.11 39.47 -24.39
C THR A 19 -14.74 39.79 -25.85
N ASN A 20 -14.78 38.71 -26.65
CA ASN A 20 -15.45 38.47 -27.94
C ASN A 20 -15.47 39.53 -29.07
N GLY A 21 -15.08 39.11 -30.28
CA GLY A 21 -15.45 39.75 -31.53
C GLY A 21 -14.90 39.02 -32.76
N ALA A 22 -15.80 38.57 -33.64
CA ALA A 22 -15.55 37.69 -34.77
C ALA A 22 -15.31 38.42 -36.11
N SER A 23 -14.86 37.64 -37.10
CA SER A 23 -15.18 37.70 -38.54
C SER A 23 -14.21 38.38 -39.54
N GLN A 24 -13.64 37.50 -40.37
CA GLN A 24 -13.71 37.42 -41.85
C GLN A 24 -13.21 38.54 -42.80
N ASN A 25 -12.40 38.02 -43.74
CA ASN A 25 -12.35 38.27 -45.19
C ASN A 25 -11.65 39.52 -45.75
N GLY A 26 -10.81 39.24 -46.76
CA GLY A 26 -10.84 40.00 -48.02
C GLY A 26 -9.52 40.58 -48.51
N SER A 27 -8.85 39.79 -49.36
CA SER A 27 -8.29 40.19 -50.67
C SER A 27 -7.29 41.36 -50.80
N SER A 28 -6.14 41.00 -51.39
CA SER A 28 -5.09 41.85 -51.98
C SER A 28 -5.60 42.88 -52.99
N PRO A 29 -4.78 43.89 -53.37
CA PRO A 29 -4.04 43.76 -54.65
C PRO A 29 -2.61 44.38 -54.70
N HIS A 30 -1.92 43.97 -55.77
CA HIS A 30 -0.61 44.36 -56.35
C HIS A 30 -0.45 45.88 -56.65
N THR A 31 0.66 46.49 -57.10
CA THR A 31 1.84 46.21 -57.95
C THR A 31 2.89 47.33 -57.72
N ASN A 32 4.22 47.13 -57.84
CA ASN A 32 5.12 47.41 -59.01
C ASN A 32 6.57 47.38 -58.43
N GLY A 33 7.66 46.93 -59.05
CA GLY A 33 7.97 46.46 -60.40
C GLY A 33 9.43 46.84 -60.78
N SER A 34 10.12 45.95 -61.52
CA SER A 34 11.40 46.11 -62.28
C SER A 34 12.71 45.75 -61.54
N VAL A 35 13.44 44.63 -61.76
CA VAL A 35 13.94 43.85 -62.93
C VAL A 35 15.31 44.32 -63.48
N LYS A 36 16.31 43.39 -63.45
CA LYS A 36 17.34 43.05 -64.47
C LYS A 36 18.26 41.95 -63.86
N SER A 37 18.16 40.67 -64.21
CA SER A 37 18.65 39.96 -65.43
C SER A 37 20.18 39.77 -65.45
N GLU A 38 20.67 38.53 -65.25
CA GLU A 38 21.32 37.69 -66.28
C GLU A 38 21.97 36.41 -65.71
N THR A 39 21.96 35.39 -66.54
CA THR A 39 22.37 33.99 -66.39
C THR A 39 23.85 33.75 -66.74
N ASN A 40 24.56 32.87 -66.04
CA ASN A 40 25.12 31.60 -66.59
C ASN A 40 26.08 30.88 -65.62
N GLY A 41 26.03 29.54 -65.70
CA GLY A 41 26.55 28.55 -64.75
C GLY A 41 28.06 28.40 -64.58
N HIS A 42 28.42 27.57 -63.58
CA HIS A 42 29.44 26.53 -63.71
C HIS A 42 29.19 25.40 -62.70
N HIS A 43 29.24 24.16 -63.19
CA HIS A 43 29.39 22.96 -62.36
C HIS A 43 30.88 22.77 -62.05
N THR A 44 31.20 22.43 -60.80
CA THR A 44 32.38 21.61 -60.48
C THR A 44 32.03 20.61 -59.39
N ASN A 45 32.23 19.33 -59.71
CA ASN A 45 32.19 18.19 -58.80
C ASN A 45 33.26 18.30 -57.70
N GLY A 46 32.98 17.67 -56.56
CA GLY A 46 34.01 17.05 -55.72
C GLY A 46 34.25 17.70 -54.36
N ASN A 47 33.46 17.31 -53.36
CA ASN A 47 33.91 16.48 -52.24
C ASN A 47 32.79 16.39 -51.20
N GLY A 48 32.48 15.16 -50.78
CA GLY A 48 31.63 14.93 -49.62
C GLY A 48 32.33 15.49 -48.39
N GLU A 49 31.85 16.63 -47.90
CA GLU A 49 32.06 16.98 -46.52
C GLU A 49 31.04 16.19 -45.70
N GLU A 50 31.50 15.11 -45.09
CA GLU A 50 30.99 14.72 -43.78
C GLU A 50 31.01 15.99 -42.93
N ALA A 51 29.86 16.67 -42.84
CA ALA A 51 29.68 17.71 -41.87
C ALA A 51 29.98 17.07 -40.51
N VAL A 52 31.15 17.39 -39.97
CA VAL A 52 31.57 17.00 -38.63
C VAL A 52 30.50 17.56 -37.70
N ARG A 53 29.53 16.71 -37.37
CA ARG A 53 28.36 17.07 -36.56
C ARG A 53 28.90 17.49 -35.20
N VAL A 54 28.83 18.78 -34.90
CA VAL A 54 29.29 19.34 -33.63
C VAL A 54 28.38 18.78 -32.54
N ARG A 55 28.83 17.72 -31.87
CA ARG A 55 28.20 17.23 -30.65
C ARG A 55 28.38 18.31 -29.59
N ASN A 56 27.29 19.02 -29.27
CA ASN A 56 27.28 19.95 -28.15
C ASN A 56 27.46 19.14 -26.86
N LYS A 57 28.69 19.12 -26.34
CA LYS A 57 29.06 18.47 -25.08
C LYS A 57 28.70 19.29 -23.84
N GLU A 58 28.09 20.45 -24.02
CA GLU A 58 27.63 21.25 -22.89
C GLU A 58 26.44 20.55 -22.22
N PRO A 59 26.48 20.39 -20.87
CA PRO A 59 25.41 19.74 -20.14
C PRO A 59 24.12 20.56 -20.23
N PHE A 60 23.00 19.89 -20.38
CA PHE A 60 21.68 20.52 -20.35
C PHE A 60 21.18 20.60 -18.91
N PHE A 61 21.24 21.80 -18.31
CA PHE A 61 20.87 22.02 -16.90
C PHE A 61 21.55 21.04 -15.91
N GLY A 62 22.83 20.72 -16.15
CA GLY A 62 23.59 19.79 -15.31
C GLY A 62 23.38 18.30 -15.64
N HIS A 63 22.53 17.98 -16.63
CA HIS A 63 22.32 16.63 -17.15
C HIS A 63 23.02 16.40 -18.49
N ASP A 64 23.28 15.14 -18.84
CA ASP A 64 23.82 14.81 -20.17
C ASP A 64 22.78 15.14 -21.25
N ARG A 65 23.20 15.97 -22.21
CA ARG A 65 22.37 16.40 -23.32
C ARG A 65 21.98 15.24 -24.22
N GLU A 66 22.85 14.23 -24.35
CA GLU A 66 22.57 13.03 -25.14
C GLU A 66 21.38 12.27 -24.54
N GLU A 67 21.42 11.98 -23.24
CA GLU A 67 20.35 11.24 -22.55
C GLU A 67 19.02 11.99 -22.61
N VAL A 68 19.02 13.30 -22.34
CA VAL A 68 17.80 14.12 -22.41
C VAL A 68 17.21 14.11 -23.82
N THR A 69 18.05 14.27 -24.85
CA THR A 69 17.57 14.27 -26.24
C THR A 69 17.02 12.90 -26.63
N ARG A 70 17.66 11.80 -26.21
CA ARG A 70 17.18 10.45 -26.47
C ARG A 70 15.85 10.14 -25.77
N ILE A 71 15.62 10.64 -24.55
CA ILE A 71 14.31 10.52 -23.86
C ILE A 71 13.23 11.29 -24.64
N VAL A 72 13.53 12.49 -25.14
CA VAL A 72 12.59 13.26 -25.96
C VAL A 72 12.29 12.54 -27.26
N LEU A 73 13.30 11.99 -27.94
CA LEU A 73 13.13 11.18 -29.16
C LEU A 73 12.19 9.99 -28.92
N GLN A 74 12.39 9.26 -27.82
CA GLN A 74 11.52 8.15 -27.43
C GLN A 74 10.08 8.64 -27.22
N SER A 75 9.89 9.68 -26.41
CA SER A 75 8.55 10.19 -26.10
C SER A 75 7.79 10.68 -27.34
N LEU A 76 8.47 11.32 -28.30
CA LEU A 76 7.88 11.74 -29.56
C LEU A 76 7.47 10.55 -30.40
N SER A 77 8.30 9.50 -30.46
CA SER A 77 7.98 8.25 -31.14
C SER A 77 6.79 7.55 -30.51
N ASP A 78 6.75 7.44 -29.17
CA ASP A 78 5.69 6.81 -28.39
C ASP A 78 4.35 7.54 -28.56
N MET A 79 4.37 8.88 -28.62
CA MET A 79 3.20 9.71 -28.90
C MET A 79 2.75 9.68 -30.38
N GLY A 80 3.51 9.02 -31.26
CA GLY A 80 3.20 8.88 -32.68
C GLY A 80 3.78 9.99 -33.59
N PHE A 81 4.55 10.93 -33.05
CA PHE A 81 5.20 12.01 -33.80
C PHE A 81 6.54 11.57 -34.43
N ARG A 82 6.51 10.49 -35.22
CA ARG A 82 7.72 9.89 -35.82
C ARG A 82 8.52 10.86 -36.69
N GLY A 83 7.86 11.67 -37.52
CA GLY A 83 8.55 12.65 -38.37
C GLY A 83 9.29 13.73 -37.58
N ALA A 84 8.74 14.16 -36.44
CA ALA A 84 9.41 15.10 -35.54
C ALA A 84 10.61 14.44 -34.84
N ALA A 85 10.47 13.17 -34.42
CA ALA A 85 11.58 12.41 -33.84
C ALA A 85 12.73 12.21 -34.85
N GLU A 86 12.43 11.84 -36.10
CA GLU A 86 13.44 11.69 -37.16
C GLU A 86 14.16 13.01 -37.45
N GLN A 87 13.42 14.13 -37.51
CA GLN A 87 14.01 15.44 -37.70
C GLN A 87 14.91 15.84 -36.53
N LEU A 88 14.45 15.64 -35.28
CA LEU A 88 15.25 15.91 -34.09
C LEU A 88 16.50 15.03 -34.03
N SER A 89 16.41 13.75 -34.43
CA SER A 89 17.57 12.86 -34.48
C SER A 89 18.59 13.35 -35.52
N ARG A 90 18.11 13.78 -36.69
CA ARG A 90 18.97 14.30 -37.75
C ARG A 90 19.66 15.62 -37.36
N GLU A 91 18.93 16.52 -36.69
CA GLU A 91 19.45 17.83 -36.28
C GLU A 91 20.38 17.76 -35.07
N SER A 92 20.03 16.93 -34.07
CA SER A 92 20.85 16.76 -32.87
C SER A 92 22.06 15.84 -33.09
N GLY A 93 22.00 14.96 -34.09
CA GLY A 93 23.00 13.93 -34.33
C GLY A 93 22.99 12.78 -33.32
N TYR A 94 21.99 12.73 -32.44
CA TYR A 94 21.76 11.62 -31.50
C TYR A 94 20.73 10.65 -32.07
N GLU A 95 21.02 9.36 -31.94
CA GLU A 95 20.13 8.27 -32.33
C GLU A 95 19.43 7.71 -31.08
N LEU A 96 18.21 7.18 -31.25
CA LEU A 96 17.44 6.62 -30.13
C LEU A 96 18.19 5.45 -29.46
N GLU A 97 18.80 4.60 -30.28
CA GLU A 97 19.53 3.41 -29.86
C GLU A 97 20.94 3.44 -30.43
N ILE A 98 21.89 2.90 -29.66
CA ILE A 98 23.25 2.66 -30.13
C ILE A 98 23.20 1.51 -31.16
N PRO A 99 24.02 1.51 -32.24
CA PRO A 99 24.00 0.46 -33.25
C PRO A 99 24.13 -0.97 -32.70
N SER A 100 24.90 -1.18 -31.63
CA SER A 100 25.04 -2.48 -30.95
C SER A 100 23.74 -2.93 -30.27
N VAL A 101 22.96 -2.01 -29.71
CA VAL A 101 21.64 -2.29 -29.10
C VAL A 101 20.61 -2.59 -30.18
N ALA A 102 20.63 -1.83 -31.28
CA ALA A 102 19.77 -2.10 -32.43
C ALA A 102 20.08 -3.48 -33.03
N ALA A 103 21.35 -3.87 -33.11
CA ALA A 103 21.77 -5.21 -33.54
C ALA A 103 21.27 -6.31 -32.59
N PHE A 104 21.39 -6.12 -31.28
CA PHE A 104 20.84 -7.05 -30.28
C PHE A 104 19.33 -7.18 -30.39
N ARG A 105 18.61 -6.05 -30.50
CA ARG A 105 17.15 -6.02 -30.64
C ARG A 105 16.70 -6.77 -31.89
N ASN A 106 17.36 -6.52 -33.02
CA ASN A 106 17.06 -7.22 -34.27
C ASN A 106 17.38 -8.71 -34.15
N ALA A 107 18.49 -9.10 -33.51
CA ALA A 107 18.81 -10.51 -33.28
C ALA A 107 17.73 -11.24 -32.46
N VAL A 108 17.19 -10.60 -31.41
CA VAL A 108 16.08 -11.17 -30.61
C VAL A 108 14.78 -11.23 -31.43
N LEU A 109 14.45 -10.18 -32.18
CA LEU A 109 13.23 -10.14 -32.99
C LEU A 109 13.25 -11.12 -34.17
N ASP A 110 14.42 -11.34 -34.78
CA ASP A 110 14.61 -12.29 -35.86
C ASP A 110 14.72 -13.73 -35.34
N GLY A 111 15.08 -13.93 -34.07
CA GLY A 111 15.25 -15.23 -33.43
C GLY A 111 16.65 -15.84 -33.58
N ASN A 112 17.65 -14.99 -33.81
CA ASN A 112 19.06 -15.38 -33.84
C ASN A 112 19.62 -15.38 -32.40
N TRP A 113 19.27 -16.42 -31.65
CA TRP A 113 19.57 -16.51 -30.21
C TRP A 113 21.06 -16.53 -29.87
N GLU A 114 21.90 -17.13 -30.74
CA GLU A 114 23.36 -17.17 -30.55
C GLU A 114 23.98 -15.78 -30.70
N ASP A 115 23.56 -15.03 -31.72
CA ASP A 115 23.99 -13.65 -31.92
C ASP A 115 23.52 -12.75 -30.77
N ALA A 116 22.27 -12.91 -30.33
CA ALA A 116 21.71 -12.16 -29.19
C ALA A 116 22.49 -12.41 -27.89
N GLU A 117 22.86 -13.65 -27.60
CA GLU A 117 23.66 -14.01 -26.42
C GLU A 117 25.08 -13.43 -26.51
N SER A 118 25.70 -13.49 -27.68
CA SER A 118 27.05 -12.94 -27.91
C SER A 118 27.10 -11.41 -27.80
N LEU A 119 26.06 -10.70 -28.28
CA LEU A 119 25.97 -9.25 -28.20
C LEU A 119 25.66 -8.78 -26.78
N LEU A 120 24.85 -9.54 -26.02
CA LEU A 120 24.49 -9.19 -24.66
C LEU A 120 25.62 -9.42 -23.66
N PHE A 121 26.27 -10.59 -23.69
CA PHE A 121 27.29 -10.96 -22.70
C PHE A 121 28.74 -10.79 -23.19
N GLY A 122 28.95 -10.61 -24.49
CA GLY A 122 30.27 -10.68 -25.10
C GLY A 122 30.68 -12.13 -25.37
N MET A 123 31.72 -12.33 -26.19
CA MET A 123 32.29 -13.66 -26.39
C MET A 123 32.93 -14.15 -25.10
N GLU A 124 32.34 -15.16 -24.46
CA GLU A 124 33.02 -15.89 -23.39
C GLU A 124 34.32 -16.49 -23.95
N PRO A 125 35.47 -16.32 -23.27
CA PRO A 125 36.62 -17.14 -23.58
C PRO A 125 36.20 -18.58 -23.34
N ILE A 126 36.40 -19.44 -24.33
CA ILE A 126 36.34 -20.89 -24.13
C ILE A 126 37.41 -21.21 -23.07
N GLU A 127 37.00 -21.33 -21.81
CA GLU A 127 37.84 -21.90 -20.76
C GLU A 127 38.05 -23.37 -21.11
N LEU A 128 39.13 -23.63 -21.86
CA LEU A 128 39.73 -24.95 -21.92
C LEU A 128 40.28 -25.24 -20.52
N ASP A 129 39.49 -26.00 -19.78
CA ASP A 129 39.89 -26.69 -18.56
C ASP A 129 41.03 -27.67 -18.89
N GLU A 130 42.28 -27.22 -18.78
CA GLU A 130 43.42 -28.08 -18.53
C GLU A 130 44.19 -27.53 -17.32
N GLY A 131 43.90 -28.11 -16.16
CA GLY A 131 44.77 -28.04 -15.00
C GLY A 131 46.18 -28.49 -15.36
N GLY A 132 47.13 -27.55 -15.32
CA GLY A 132 48.53 -27.83 -15.66
C GLY A 132 49.46 -26.76 -15.12
N VAL A 133 49.92 -26.95 -13.87
CA VAL A 133 51.02 -26.19 -13.27
C VAL A 133 52.26 -26.24 -14.18
N SER A 134 52.57 -25.11 -14.83
CA SER A 134 53.79 -24.98 -15.66
C SER A 134 54.92 -24.35 -14.85
N LEU A 135 55.78 -25.20 -14.29
CA LEU A 135 57.15 -24.85 -13.92
C LEU A 135 58.09 -25.27 -15.06
N GLY A 136 58.71 -24.27 -15.69
CA GLY A 136 60.13 -24.25 -16.07
C GLY A 136 60.75 -25.38 -16.91
N ASN A 137 61.13 -24.97 -18.12
CA ASN A 137 62.38 -25.30 -18.84
C ASN A 137 62.48 -26.59 -19.68
N GLY A 138 62.89 -26.39 -20.95
CA GLY A 138 63.98 -27.18 -21.53
C GLY A 138 63.74 -27.86 -22.88
N HIS A 139 64.03 -27.14 -23.96
CA HIS A 139 64.65 -27.60 -25.22
C HIS A 139 64.16 -28.88 -25.94
N SER A 140 63.59 -28.71 -27.14
CA SER A 140 64.25 -29.11 -28.42
C SER A 140 63.36 -28.80 -29.64
N ASN A 141 63.95 -28.06 -30.59
CA ASN A 141 63.49 -27.80 -31.96
C ASN A 141 63.85 -29.04 -32.85
N PRO A 142 63.57 -29.12 -34.19
CA PRO A 142 62.77 -28.27 -35.08
C PRO A 142 61.96 -29.01 -36.20
N SER A 143 61.21 -28.20 -36.97
CA SER A 143 60.98 -28.30 -38.44
C SER A 143 59.96 -29.27 -39.01
N SER A 144 58.95 -28.71 -39.69
CA SER A 144 58.53 -29.13 -41.04
C SER A 144 57.90 -27.97 -41.81
N TYR A 145 58.28 -27.90 -43.09
CA TYR A 145 58.24 -26.77 -44.02
C TYR A 145 56.90 -26.58 -44.76
N ARG A 146 56.58 -25.30 -45.05
CA ARG A 146 55.95 -24.72 -46.28
C ARG A 146 54.49 -25.14 -46.63
N LYS A 147 53.65 -24.32 -47.28
CA LYS A 147 53.88 -23.24 -48.25
C LYS A 147 52.61 -22.37 -48.38
N SER A 148 52.82 -21.09 -48.71
CA SER A 148 51.83 -20.09 -49.07
C SER A 148 51.12 -20.35 -50.41
N SER A 149 49.90 -19.86 -50.55
CA SER A 149 49.39 -19.26 -51.79
C SER A 149 48.33 -18.22 -51.44
N GLY A 150 48.61 -16.96 -51.74
CA GLY A 150 47.67 -15.87 -51.54
C GLY A 150 46.64 -15.79 -52.66
N ASP A 151 45.52 -15.16 -52.36
CA ASP A 151 44.92 -14.22 -53.29
C ASP A 151 44.09 -13.17 -52.56
N ARG A 152 44.04 -12.01 -53.20
CA ARG A 152 43.57 -10.70 -52.71
C ARG A 152 42.09 -10.72 -52.30
N LEU A 153 41.73 -9.92 -51.28
CA LEU A 153 40.89 -8.73 -51.43
C LEU A 153 40.78 -7.99 -50.09
N SER A 154 41.18 -6.72 -50.12
CA SER A 154 41.06 -5.75 -49.05
C SER A 154 39.64 -5.19 -49.07
N PHE A 155 38.93 -5.30 -47.95
CA PHE A 155 37.94 -4.32 -47.52
C PHE A 155 38.21 -4.02 -46.05
N GLY A 156 38.63 -2.80 -45.79
CA GLY A 156 38.87 -2.30 -44.44
C GLY A 156 37.54 -2.15 -43.70
N SER A 157 37.52 -2.63 -42.46
CA SER A 157 36.62 -2.10 -41.44
C SER A 157 37.45 -1.91 -40.18
N GLN A 158 37.78 -0.64 -39.91
CA GLN A 158 38.20 -0.21 -38.60
C GLN A 158 36.97 -0.33 -37.68
N ASN A 159 36.98 -1.29 -36.77
CA ASN A 159 36.27 -1.21 -35.49
C ASN A 159 36.83 -2.28 -34.56
N GLY A 160 37.80 -1.86 -33.74
CA GLY A 160 38.16 -2.63 -32.55
C GLY A 160 37.08 -2.39 -31.49
N SER A 161 36.25 -3.41 -31.21
CA SER A 161 35.68 -3.75 -29.89
C SER A 161 34.54 -4.76 -30.04
N SER A 162 34.72 -5.96 -29.48
CA SER A 162 33.62 -6.85 -29.04
C SER A 162 34.16 -7.92 -28.08
N ARG A 163 34.97 -7.53 -27.10
CA ARG A 163 35.36 -8.44 -25.99
C ARG A 163 34.49 -8.26 -24.74
N HIS A 164 33.72 -7.18 -24.67
CA HIS A 164 32.78 -6.92 -23.57
C HIS A 164 31.39 -6.72 -24.17
N GLY A 165 30.39 -7.44 -23.65
CA GLY A 165 28.99 -7.31 -24.05
C GLY A 165 28.37 -5.97 -23.69
N LEU A 166 27.06 -5.81 -23.92
CA LEU A 166 26.33 -4.60 -23.55
C LEU A 166 26.45 -4.34 -22.03
N PRO A 167 26.66 -3.08 -21.59
CA PRO A 167 26.73 -2.77 -20.17
C PRO A 167 25.35 -2.96 -19.52
N LEU A 168 25.33 -3.79 -18.48
CA LEU A 168 24.13 -4.11 -17.71
C LEU A 168 23.97 -3.12 -16.54
N ALA A 169 22.75 -3.04 -16.00
CA ALA A 169 22.45 -2.25 -14.82
C ALA A 169 23.16 -2.79 -13.56
N GLU A 170 23.40 -1.92 -12.57
CA GLU A 170 24.01 -2.33 -11.30
C GLU A 170 23.15 -3.40 -10.61
N GLY A 171 23.73 -4.57 -10.33
CA GLY A 171 23.02 -5.70 -9.71
C GLY A 171 22.23 -6.60 -10.66
N ALA A 172 22.34 -6.42 -11.98
CA ALA A 172 21.69 -7.31 -12.94
C ALA A 172 22.19 -8.75 -12.82
N ASP A 173 21.27 -9.70 -12.61
CA ASP A 173 21.58 -11.12 -12.57
C ASP A 173 21.74 -11.67 -14.00
N THR A 174 22.99 -11.89 -14.40
CA THR A 174 23.35 -12.45 -15.70
C THR A 174 22.81 -13.87 -15.88
N THR A 175 22.62 -14.63 -14.80
CA THR A 175 22.09 -16.01 -14.87
C THR A 175 20.60 -16.00 -15.18
N LEU A 176 19.84 -15.08 -14.59
CA LEU A 176 18.42 -14.88 -14.88
C LEU A 176 18.19 -14.41 -16.32
N LEU A 177 19.01 -13.47 -16.81
CA LEU A 177 18.96 -13.02 -18.20
C LEU A 177 19.24 -14.14 -19.20
N ARG A 178 20.26 -14.97 -18.95
CA ARG A 178 20.54 -16.17 -19.74
C ARG A 178 19.37 -17.14 -19.70
N PHE A 179 18.77 -17.34 -18.53
CA PHE A 179 17.62 -18.21 -18.36
C PHE A 179 16.44 -17.76 -19.23
N HIS A 180 16.09 -16.49 -19.23
CA HIS A 180 14.98 -15.96 -20.04
C HIS A 180 15.23 -16.10 -21.55
N LEU A 181 16.43 -15.76 -22.03
CA LEU A 181 16.80 -15.94 -23.45
C LEU A 181 16.73 -17.41 -23.88
N ARG A 182 17.33 -18.30 -23.08
CA ARG A 182 17.38 -19.75 -23.36
C ARG A 182 16.00 -20.40 -23.22
N GLN A 183 15.15 -19.91 -22.32
CA GLN A 183 13.76 -20.35 -22.19
C GLN A 183 12.97 -20.05 -23.45
N GLN A 184 13.09 -18.83 -24.00
CA GLN A 184 12.41 -18.48 -25.25
C GLN A 184 12.95 -19.32 -26.41
N LYS A 185 14.28 -19.45 -26.55
CA LYS A 185 14.91 -20.35 -27.54
C LYS A 185 14.35 -21.77 -27.46
N TYR A 186 14.18 -22.31 -26.25
CA TYR A 186 13.62 -23.65 -26.01
C TYR A 186 12.15 -23.77 -26.46
N LEU A 187 11.29 -22.81 -26.11
CA LEU A 187 9.88 -22.82 -26.52
C LEU A 187 9.71 -22.75 -28.05
N GLU A 188 10.55 -21.95 -28.72
CA GLU A 188 10.53 -21.87 -30.19
C GLU A 188 10.99 -23.16 -30.87
N LEU A 189 11.96 -23.88 -30.28
CA LEU A 189 12.38 -25.20 -30.76
C LEU A 189 11.29 -26.26 -30.58
N LEU A 190 10.55 -26.22 -29.46
CA LEU A 190 9.39 -27.09 -29.24
C LEU A 190 8.27 -26.82 -30.24
N GLU A 191 8.00 -25.55 -30.59
CA GLU A 191 7.01 -25.21 -31.61
C GLU A 191 7.41 -25.73 -33.00
N ARG A 192 8.69 -25.69 -33.35
CA ARG A 192 9.24 -26.28 -34.58
C ARG A 192 9.31 -27.81 -34.56
N ARG A 193 8.96 -28.45 -33.43
CA ARG A 193 9.07 -29.89 -33.16
C ARG A 193 10.49 -30.45 -33.29
N ASP A 194 11.52 -29.63 -33.10
CA ASP A 194 12.89 -30.10 -33.01
C ASP A 194 13.22 -30.52 -31.57
N LEU A 195 12.76 -31.73 -31.21
CA LEU A 195 12.93 -32.26 -29.85
C LEU A 195 14.40 -32.52 -29.51
N THR A 196 15.23 -32.83 -30.50
CA THR A 196 16.66 -33.09 -30.30
C THR A 196 17.41 -31.85 -29.83
N LEU A 197 17.20 -30.72 -30.51
CA LEU A 197 17.80 -29.45 -30.10
C LEU A 197 17.12 -28.87 -28.85
N ALA A 198 15.79 -29.06 -28.68
CA ALA A 198 15.12 -28.60 -27.47
C ALA A 198 15.66 -29.30 -26.21
N LEU A 199 15.85 -30.63 -26.26
CA LEU A 199 16.43 -31.39 -25.14
C LEU A 199 17.90 -31.05 -24.90
N SER A 200 18.67 -30.71 -25.93
CA SER A 200 20.05 -30.26 -25.75
C SER A 200 20.11 -28.90 -25.04
N VAL A 201 19.25 -27.94 -25.41
CA VAL A 201 19.12 -26.64 -24.73
C VAL A 201 18.68 -26.83 -23.28
N LEU A 202 17.68 -27.69 -23.01
CA LEU A 202 17.20 -27.96 -21.66
C LEU A 202 18.31 -28.53 -20.76
N ARG A 203 19.05 -29.53 -21.26
CA ARG A 203 20.07 -30.26 -20.49
C ARG A 203 21.38 -29.47 -20.35
N ASN A 204 21.85 -28.85 -21.43
CA ASN A 204 23.20 -28.28 -21.48
C ASN A 204 23.21 -26.76 -21.24
N GLU A 205 22.10 -26.06 -21.50
CA GLU A 205 22.05 -24.60 -21.38
C GLU A 205 21.17 -24.14 -20.20
N LEU A 206 20.01 -24.74 -19.96
CA LEU A 206 19.07 -24.31 -18.91
C LEU A 206 19.35 -24.97 -17.54
N THR A 207 19.56 -26.28 -17.51
CA THR A 207 19.80 -27.03 -16.26
C THR A 207 21.01 -26.53 -15.45
N PRO A 208 22.15 -26.15 -16.06
CA PRO A 208 23.31 -25.66 -15.31
C PRO A 208 23.09 -24.33 -14.58
N LEU A 209 22.10 -23.52 -14.98
CA LEU A 209 21.84 -22.21 -14.38
C LEU A 209 21.27 -22.29 -12.96
N LYS A 210 20.64 -23.43 -12.57
CA LYS A 210 20.11 -23.73 -11.22
C LYS A 210 19.23 -22.63 -10.58
N THR A 211 18.68 -21.71 -11.37
CA THR A 211 17.96 -20.54 -10.87
C THR A 211 16.58 -20.89 -10.31
N ASP A 212 15.83 -21.77 -11.01
CA ASP A 212 14.48 -22.19 -10.60
C ASP A 212 14.22 -23.67 -10.95
N VAL A 213 14.35 -24.53 -9.95
CA VAL A 213 14.14 -25.98 -10.09
C VAL A 213 12.67 -26.30 -10.40
N GLY A 214 11.72 -25.53 -9.85
CA GLY A 214 10.29 -25.71 -10.10
C GLY A 214 9.92 -25.42 -11.54
N ARG A 215 10.45 -24.31 -12.08
CA ARG A 215 10.22 -23.90 -13.48
C ARG A 215 10.93 -24.82 -14.47
N LEU A 216 12.10 -25.36 -14.13
CA LEU A 216 12.75 -26.41 -14.94
C LEU A 216 11.91 -27.70 -15.02
N HIS A 217 11.33 -28.16 -13.91
CA HIS A 217 10.41 -29.31 -13.91
C HIS A 217 9.18 -29.04 -14.78
N PHE A 218 8.64 -27.83 -14.71
CA PHE A 218 7.54 -27.40 -15.56
C PHE A 218 7.92 -27.37 -17.05
N LEU A 219 9.07 -26.79 -17.43
CA LEU A 219 9.55 -26.77 -18.82
C LEU A 219 9.79 -28.19 -19.38
N SER A 220 10.24 -29.12 -18.54
CA SER A 220 10.37 -30.53 -18.92
C SER A 220 9.02 -31.19 -19.17
N SER A 221 7.95 -30.76 -18.49
CA SER A 221 6.60 -31.30 -18.71
C SER A 221 6.03 -30.93 -20.09
N LEU A 222 6.46 -29.79 -20.65
CA LEU A 222 5.99 -29.28 -21.95
C LEU A 222 6.41 -30.15 -23.14
N VAL A 223 7.43 -30.99 -23.01
CA VAL A 223 7.86 -31.94 -24.06
C VAL A 223 6.76 -32.95 -24.38
N MET A 224 5.89 -33.25 -23.41
CA MET A 224 4.85 -34.27 -23.53
C MET A 224 3.56 -33.74 -24.18
N CYS A 225 3.47 -32.45 -24.50
CA CYS A 225 2.30 -31.86 -25.13
C CYS A 225 2.12 -32.40 -26.58
N PRO A 226 0.96 -32.99 -26.93
CA PRO A 226 0.75 -33.60 -28.23
C PRO A 226 0.54 -32.58 -29.36
N THR A 227 -0.01 -31.40 -29.04
CA THR A 227 -0.30 -30.33 -29.99
C THR A 227 0.36 -29.01 -29.59
N ILE A 228 0.63 -28.15 -30.59
CA ILE A 228 1.21 -26.81 -30.37
C ILE A 228 0.21 -25.92 -29.58
N ALA A 229 -1.10 -26.12 -29.77
CA ALA A 229 -2.12 -25.39 -29.03
C ALA A 229 -2.12 -25.75 -27.53
N ASP A 230 -1.82 -27.01 -27.18
CA ASP A 230 -1.66 -27.43 -25.79
C ASP A 230 -0.39 -26.86 -25.16
N LEU A 231 0.71 -26.84 -25.92
CA LEU A 231 1.96 -26.19 -25.51
C LEU A 231 1.73 -24.71 -25.17
N ARG A 232 1.08 -23.97 -26.07
CA ARG A 232 0.78 -22.54 -25.89
C ARG A 232 -0.10 -22.28 -24.67
N ARG A 233 -1.15 -23.08 -24.46
CA ARG A 233 -2.03 -22.96 -23.29
C ARG A 233 -1.33 -23.31 -21.99
N GLN A 234 -0.54 -24.38 -21.98
CA GLN A 234 0.11 -24.83 -20.77
C GLN A 234 1.22 -23.87 -20.36
N ALA A 235 2.01 -23.37 -21.31
CA ALA A 235 3.12 -22.44 -21.07
C ALA A 235 2.71 -20.96 -20.96
N ASP A 236 1.43 -20.63 -21.13
CA ASP A 236 0.93 -19.26 -21.25
C ASP A 236 1.76 -18.41 -22.24
N TRP A 237 1.96 -18.96 -23.44
CA TRP A 237 2.87 -18.44 -24.45
C TRP A 237 2.18 -18.36 -25.81
N ASP A 238 2.34 -17.23 -26.51
CA ASP A 238 1.53 -16.88 -27.69
C ASP A 238 2.12 -17.32 -29.05
N GLY A 239 3.34 -17.88 -29.06
CA GLY A 239 3.98 -18.39 -30.28
C GLY A 239 5.15 -17.53 -30.78
N VAL A 240 5.92 -18.06 -31.75
CA VAL A 240 6.97 -17.31 -32.47
C VAL A 240 6.40 -16.08 -33.20
N SER A 241 5.18 -16.18 -33.74
CA SER A 241 4.50 -15.09 -34.45
C SER A 241 3.72 -14.15 -33.52
N GLY A 242 3.82 -14.36 -32.21
CA GLY A 242 3.16 -13.56 -31.19
C GLY A 242 4.00 -12.37 -30.74
N SER A 243 3.62 -11.84 -29.60
CA SER A 243 4.29 -10.78 -28.85
C SER A 243 5.37 -11.31 -27.88
N SER A 244 5.56 -12.63 -27.76
CA SER A 244 6.55 -13.22 -26.84
C SER A 244 7.96 -12.63 -26.96
N ARG A 245 8.45 -12.40 -28.19
CA ARG A 245 9.77 -11.79 -28.43
C ARG A 245 9.84 -10.33 -27.96
N THR A 246 8.77 -9.56 -28.17
CA THR A 246 8.68 -8.17 -27.69
C THR A 246 8.56 -8.09 -26.17
N VAL A 247 7.78 -8.99 -25.56
CA VAL A 247 7.65 -9.08 -24.09
C VAL A 247 8.99 -9.46 -23.45
N LEU A 248 9.70 -10.44 -24.02
CA LEU A 248 11.04 -10.81 -23.58
C LEU A 248 12.00 -9.62 -23.65
N LEU A 249 11.93 -8.85 -24.74
CA LEU A 249 12.80 -7.69 -24.92
C LEU A 249 12.48 -6.58 -23.92
N SER A 250 11.20 -6.34 -23.62
CA SER A 250 10.77 -5.42 -22.57
C SER A 250 11.31 -5.87 -21.20
N GLU A 251 11.24 -7.17 -20.87
CA GLU A 251 11.81 -7.72 -19.64
C GLU A 251 13.34 -7.57 -19.56
N ILE A 252 14.07 -7.92 -20.63
CA ILE A 252 15.55 -7.80 -20.66
C ILE A 252 15.97 -6.32 -20.60
N SER A 253 15.23 -5.42 -21.25
CA SER A 253 15.55 -3.99 -21.28
C SER A 253 15.60 -3.36 -19.88
N LYS A 254 14.86 -3.90 -18.90
CA LYS A 254 14.89 -3.45 -17.50
C LYS A 254 16.25 -3.67 -16.83
N TYR A 255 17.03 -4.63 -17.32
CA TYR A 255 18.34 -5.00 -16.78
C TYR A 255 19.52 -4.46 -17.58
N ILE A 256 19.27 -3.84 -18.75
CA ILE A 256 20.30 -3.15 -19.52
C ILE A 256 20.51 -1.76 -18.92
N SER A 257 21.75 -1.27 -18.91
CA SER A 257 22.05 0.06 -18.39
C SER A 257 21.22 1.15 -19.12
N PRO A 258 20.52 2.04 -18.39
CA PRO A 258 19.71 3.11 -18.98
C PRO A 258 20.49 4.05 -19.92
N SER A 259 21.80 4.20 -19.71
CA SER A 259 22.65 5.01 -20.59
C SER A 259 22.86 4.37 -21.97
N VAL A 260 22.69 3.05 -22.09
CA VAL A 260 22.82 2.33 -23.36
C VAL A 260 21.48 2.08 -24.02
N MET A 261 20.51 1.58 -23.26
CA MET A 261 19.15 1.37 -23.75
C MET A 261 18.17 2.08 -22.82
N ILE A 262 17.39 3.00 -23.38
CA ILE A 262 16.36 3.69 -22.61
C ILE A 262 15.18 2.73 -22.45
N PRO A 263 14.75 2.42 -21.21
CA PRO A 263 13.56 1.60 -20.98
C PRO A 263 12.33 2.21 -21.65
N GLU A 264 11.37 1.38 -22.03
CA GLU A 264 10.11 1.85 -22.63
C GLU A 264 9.41 2.89 -21.73
N HIS A 265 8.86 3.93 -22.35
CA HIS A 265 8.12 5.01 -21.68
C HIS A 265 8.89 5.74 -20.56
N ARG A 266 10.22 5.88 -20.69
CA ARG A 266 11.07 6.46 -19.63
C ARG A 266 10.62 7.84 -19.15
N LEU A 267 10.18 8.72 -20.06
CA LEU A 267 9.70 10.05 -19.68
C LEU A 267 8.49 9.96 -18.74
N ALA A 268 7.53 9.08 -19.05
CA ALA A 268 6.33 8.90 -18.22
C ALA A 268 6.72 8.41 -16.82
N THR A 269 7.60 7.41 -16.73
CA THR A 269 8.10 6.91 -15.44
C THR A 269 8.82 7.99 -14.63
N LEU A 270 9.65 8.81 -15.29
CA LEU A 270 10.33 9.93 -14.62
C LEU A 270 9.34 10.97 -14.11
N LEU A 271 8.31 11.32 -14.88
CA LEU A 271 7.26 12.24 -14.43
C LEU A 271 6.46 11.68 -13.25
N THR A 272 6.11 10.40 -13.28
CA THR A 272 5.46 9.72 -12.15
C THR A 272 6.36 9.74 -10.90
N ASN A 273 7.65 9.43 -11.05
CA ASN A 273 8.60 9.47 -9.93
C ASN A 273 8.70 10.87 -9.31
N VAL A 274 8.66 11.94 -10.13
CA VAL A 274 8.64 13.32 -9.63
C VAL A 274 7.36 13.61 -8.86
N GLN A 275 6.19 13.17 -9.33
CA GLN A 275 4.94 13.31 -8.60
C GLN A 275 4.96 12.56 -7.27
N GLU A 276 5.45 11.32 -7.26
CA GLU A 276 5.61 10.52 -6.05
C GLU A 276 6.59 11.13 -5.06
N GLU A 277 7.69 11.71 -5.53
CA GLU A 277 8.64 12.44 -4.69
C GLU A 277 8.01 13.69 -4.07
N GLN A 278 7.26 14.46 -4.85
CA GLN A 278 6.48 15.59 -4.31
C GLN A 278 5.47 15.15 -3.25
N ILE A 279 4.75 14.04 -3.49
CA ILE A 279 3.83 13.45 -2.50
C ILE A 279 4.61 13.03 -1.25
N ARG A 280 5.75 12.35 -1.38
CA ARG A 280 6.56 11.89 -0.23
C ARG A 280 7.08 13.05 0.61
N ASN A 281 7.45 14.15 -0.01
CA ASN A 281 8.00 15.33 0.66
C ASN A 281 6.92 16.23 1.29
N CYS A 282 5.66 16.13 0.85
CA CYS A 282 4.58 16.95 1.37
C CYS A 282 4.02 16.42 2.70
N ARG A 283 4.28 17.10 3.82
CA ARG A 283 3.91 16.64 5.17
C ARG A 283 2.44 16.26 5.32
N TYR A 284 1.51 17.11 4.88
CA TYR A 284 0.06 16.97 5.10
C TYR A 284 -0.70 16.43 3.87
N HIS A 285 -0.03 15.75 2.95
CA HIS A 285 -0.73 15.17 1.79
C HIS A 285 -1.76 14.14 2.27
N ASN A 286 -3.01 14.37 1.90
CA ASN A 286 -4.15 13.55 2.31
C ASN A 286 -5.25 13.61 1.25
N THR A 287 -4.85 13.52 -0.03
CA THR A 287 -5.77 13.59 -1.17
C THR A 287 -5.39 12.53 -2.19
N THR A 288 -6.35 11.93 -2.88
CA THR A 288 -6.06 10.96 -3.97
C THR A 288 -5.72 11.61 -5.31
N VAL A 289 -5.86 12.93 -5.43
CA VAL A 289 -5.59 13.67 -6.67
C VAL A 289 -4.07 13.79 -6.87
N PRO A 290 -3.53 13.43 -8.06
CA PRO A 290 -2.10 13.53 -8.33
C PRO A 290 -1.66 15.00 -8.36
N PRO A 291 -0.47 15.32 -7.84
CA PRO A 291 0.04 16.68 -7.82
C PRO A 291 0.33 17.20 -9.23
N SER A 292 0.25 18.53 -9.36
CA SER A 292 0.67 19.23 -10.57
C SER A 292 2.19 19.16 -10.74
N LEU A 293 2.65 18.87 -11.96
CA LEU A 293 4.08 18.91 -12.31
C LEU A 293 4.62 20.33 -12.44
N TYR A 294 3.76 21.32 -12.69
CA TYR A 294 4.17 22.69 -12.99
C TYR A 294 4.37 23.57 -11.75
N THR A 295 3.83 23.15 -10.61
CA THR A 295 3.84 23.91 -9.36
C THR A 295 4.25 22.98 -8.22
N PRO A 296 5.08 23.44 -7.27
CA PRO A 296 5.43 22.62 -6.12
C PRO A 296 4.17 22.25 -5.34
N HIS A 297 4.01 20.96 -5.06
CA HIS A 297 2.90 20.44 -4.27
C HIS A 297 3.16 20.66 -2.78
N ASP A 298 2.29 21.44 -2.14
CA ASP A 298 2.29 21.65 -0.70
C ASP A 298 0.85 21.68 -0.19
N CYS A 299 0.52 20.79 0.74
CA CYS A 299 -0.79 20.72 1.36
C CYS A 299 -0.81 21.52 2.65
N SER A 300 -1.84 22.34 2.84
CA SER A 300 -2.04 23.10 4.06
C SER A 300 -2.37 22.18 5.24
N ALA A 301 -1.86 22.54 6.42
CA ALA A 301 -2.28 21.91 7.68
C ALA A 301 -3.79 22.07 7.93
N ASP A 302 -4.40 23.14 7.41
CA ASP A 302 -5.83 23.43 7.57
C ASP A 302 -6.75 22.42 6.89
N ASP A 303 -6.25 21.68 5.91
CA ASP A 303 -7.00 20.66 5.17
C ASP A 303 -6.81 19.25 5.77
N PHE A 304 -5.88 19.10 6.71
CA PHE A 304 -5.61 17.86 7.42
C PHE A 304 -6.42 17.76 8.71
N PRO A 305 -6.88 16.57 9.15
CA PRO A 305 -7.64 16.44 10.39
C PRO A 305 -6.77 16.62 11.63
N LEU A 306 -6.59 17.86 12.05
CA LEU A 306 -5.81 18.23 13.24
C LEU A 306 -6.67 18.75 14.40
N HIS A 307 -7.95 19.01 14.14
CA HIS A 307 -8.83 19.68 15.10
C HIS A 307 -10.00 18.78 15.50
N THR A 308 -10.37 18.83 16.77
CA THR A 308 -11.57 18.15 17.24
C THR A 308 -12.82 18.88 16.74
N LEU A 309 -13.69 18.15 16.05
CA LEU A 309 -15.00 18.62 15.58
C LEU A 309 -16.04 18.57 16.70
N LEU A 310 -16.10 17.43 17.41
CA LEU A 310 -17.08 17.18 18.48
C LEU A 310 -16.57 16.12 19.46
N GLU A 311 -17.18 16.10 20.64
CA GLU A 311 -16.96 15.09 21.67
C GLU A 311 -18.28 14.36 22.00
N LEU A 312 -18.28 13.04 21.84
CA LEU A 312 -19.40 12.16 22.21
C LEU A 312 -19.18 11.63 23.64
N SER A 313 -20.24 11.62 24.44
CA SER A 313 -20.15 11.31 25.87
C SER A 313 -21.29 10.45 26.40
N HIS A 314 -21.75 9.50 25.59
CA HIS A 314 -22.82 8.59 26.00
C HIS A 314 -22.32 7.44 26.89
N HIS A 315 -21.02 7.12 26.82
CA HIS A 315 -20.41 6.11 27.67
C HIS A 315 -20.27 6.61 29.11
N THR A 316 -20.57 5.74 30.07
CA THR A 316 -20.44 6.06 31.50
C THR A 316 -19.06 5.72 32.05
N ASP A 317 -18.30 4.92 31.30
CA ASP A 317 -16.97 4.43 31.66
C ASP A 317 -16.04 4.39 30.43
N GLU A 318 -14.82 3.85 30.59
CA GLU A 318 -13.77 3.78 29.56
C GLU A 318 -14.28 3.22 28.22
N VAL A 319 -13.86 3.83 27.11
CA VAL A 319 -14.16 3.34 25.76
C VAL A 319 -12.95 2.57 25.23
N TRP A 320 -13.14 1.29 24.93
CA TRP A 320 -12.05 0.37 24.58
C TRP A 320 -11.92 0.14 23.08
N HIS A 321 -13.02 0.26 22.32
CA HIS A 321 -12.99 0.05 20.88
C HIS A 321 -13.99 0.92 20.13
N LEU A 322 -13.66 1.23 18.88
CA LEU A 322 -14.50 1.94 17.93
C LEU A 322 -14.21 1.47 16.52
N GLU A 323 -15.22 1.51 15.65
CA GLU A 323 -15.11 1.12 14.25
C GLU A 323 -16.13 1.89 13.41
N PHE A 324 -15.74 2.34 12.23
CA PHE A 324 -16.67 2.88 11.23
C PHE A 324 -17.26 1.76 10.38
N SER A 325 -18.51 1.91 9.98
CA SER A 325 -19.07 1.08 8.91
C SER A 325 -18.27 1.25 7.61
N HIS A 326 -18.25 0.24 6.74
CA HIS A 326 -17.48 0.23 5.50
C HIS A 326 -17.95 1.31 4.52
N ASP A 327 -19.24 1.63 4.54
CA ASP A 327 -19.81 2.77 3.82
C ASP A 327 -19.53 4.14 4.47
N GLY A 328 -19.05 4.14 5.72
CA GLY A 328 -18.80 5.32 6.53
C GLY A 328 -20.05 6.00 7.08
N ALA A 329 -21.25 5.47 6.86
CA ALA A 329 -22.48 6.10 7.35
C ALA A 329 -22.66 5.99 8.88
N LEU A 330 -22.03 5.01 9.51
CA LEU A 330 -22.17 4.71 10.93
C LEU A 330 -20.81 4.64 11.64
N LEU A 331 -20.82 4.99 12.93
CA LEU A 331 -19.72 4.75 13.87
C LEU A 331 -20.25 3.92 15.03
N ALA A 332 -19.64 2.78 15.32
CA ALA A 332 -19.91 2.02 16.53
C ALA A 332 -18.81 2.24 17.57
N THR A 333 -19.19 2.32 18.84
CA THR A 333 -18.27 2.48 19.97
C THR A 333 -18.66 1.54 21.10
N ALA A 334 -17.67 0.99 21.77
CA ALA A 334 -17.83 -0.02 22.81
C ALA A 334 -16.82 0.17 23.94
N GLY A 335 -17.24 -0.15 25.17
CA GLY A 335 -16.44 0.12 26.35
C GLY A 335 -16.72 -0.78 27.54
N ARG A 336 -16.08 -0.40 28.65
CA ARG A 336 -16.15 -1.07 29.96
C ARG A 336 -17.56 -1.08 30.54
N ASP A 337 -18.36 -0.08 30.22
CA ASP A 337 -19.75 0.05 30.65
C ASP A 337 -20.68 -1.02 30.06
N GLY A 338 -20.18 -1.90 29.18
CA GLY A 338 -21.00 -2.93 28.54
C GLY A 338 -21.96 -2.38 27.49
N LEU A 339 -21.80 -1.11 27.14
CA LEU A 339 -22.63 -0.38 26.19
C LEU A 339 -22.02 -0.45 24.80
N VAL A 340 -22.85 -0.73 23.79
CA VAL A 340 -22.50 -0.49 22.39
C VAL A 340 -23.38 0.63 21.86
N CYS A 341 -22.76 1.75 21.49
CA CYS A 341 -23.43 2.88 20.87
C CYS A 341 -23.18 2.86 19.37
N VAL A 342 -24.20 3.10 18.56
CA VAL A 342 -24.08 3.29 17.11
C VAL A 342 -24.56 4.69 16.76
N TYR A 343 -23.70 5.49 16.14
CA TYR A 343 -23.94 6.86 15.71
C TYR A 343 -24.08 6.95 14.20
N ASP A 344 -24.90 7.90 13.73
CA ASP A 344 -24.90 8.36 12.34
C ASP A 344 -23.75 9.36 12.14
N THR A 345 -22.88 9.18 11.14
CA THR A 345 -21.71 10.04 10.89
C THR A 345 -22.07 11.37 10.23
N ILE A 346 -23.26 11.49 9.63
CA ILE A 346 -23.69 12.74 8.98
C ILE A 346 -24.04 13.79 10.04
N ARG A 347 -24.66 13.37 11.14
CA ARG A 347 -25.19 14.25 12.19
C ARG A 347 -24.62 13.99 13.58
N TRP A 348 -23.82 12.94 13.74
CA TRP A 348 -23.25 12.48 15.00
C TRP A 348 -24.29 12.23 16.09
N ARG A 349 -25.46 11.73 15.69
CA ARG A 349 -26.55 11.39 16.62
C ARG A 349 -26.57 9.91 16.90
N LEU A 350 -26.85 9.57 18.15
CA LEU A 350 -27.06 8.19 18.57
C LEU A 350 -28.27 7.59 17.84
N LYS A 351 -28.04 6.52 17.07
CA LYS A 351 -29.05 5.78 16.33
C LYS A 351 -29.54 4.58 17.15
N HIS A 352 -28.62 3.80 17.71
CA HIS A 352 -28.92 2.64 18.52
C HIS A 352 -28.03 2.55 19.76
N GLU A 353 -28.60 2.02 20.84
CA GLU A 353 -27.92 1.71 22.09
C GLU A 353 -28.20 0.22 22.41
N PHE A 354 -27.14 -0.58 22.57
CA PHE A 354 -27.26 -2.00 22.88
C PHE A 354 -26.61 -2.32 24.23
N ARG A 355 -27.33 -3.08 25.05
CA ARG A 355 -26.88 -3.61 26.36
C ARG A 355 -27.21 -5.09 26.50
N GLU A 356 -26.82 -5.86 25.50
CA GLU A 356 -27.17 -7.28 25.43
C GLU A 356 -26.34 -8.12 26.42
N HIS A 357 -25.08 -7.75 26.66
CA HIS A 357 -24.19 -8.44 27.59
C HIS A 357 -24.58 -8.27 29.08
N GLU A 358 -25.36 -7.24 29.44
CA GLU A 358 -25.85 -7.06 30.81
C GLU A 358 -27.06 -7.96 31.14
N ARG A 359 -27.82 -8.42 30.14
CA ARG A 359 -29.15 -9.02 30.33
C ARG A 359 -29.11 -10.48 30.80
N ASN A 360 -28.05 -11.23 30.51
CA ASN A 360 -27.97 -12.68 30.79
C ASN A 360 -27.73 -13.05 32.26
N HIS A 361 -27.37 -12.09 33.12
CA HIS A 361 -27.01 -12.38 34.52
C HIS A 361 -28.15 -12.19 35.55
N ARG A 362 -29.42 -12.15 35.14
CA ARG A 362 -30.55 -12.18 36.10
C ARG A 362 -30.77 -13.55 36.78
N HIS A 363 -30.03 -14.57 36.40
CA HIS A 363 -29.99 -15.85 37.11
C HIS A 363 -28.59 -16.09 37.70
N PRO A 364 -28.43 -16.16 39.04
CA PRO A 364 -27.19 -16.63 39.63
C PRO A 364 -26.96 -18.07 39.17
N PRO A 365 -25.73 -18.48 38.84
CA PRO A 365 -25.46 -19.87 38.47
C PRO A 365 -25.74 -20.75 39.69
N SER A 366 -26.89 -21.41 39.70
CA SER A 366 -27.11 -22.55 40.58
C SER A 366 -26.12 -23.64 40.14
N SER A 367 -25.25 -24.02 41.08
CA SER A 367 -24.28 -25.12 41.02
C SER A 367 -23.09 -24.97 40.07
N VAL A 368 -22.02 -24.32 40.54
CA VAL A 368 -20.67 -24.90 40.48
C VAL A 368 -19.92 -24.55 41.77
N THR A 369 -19.73 -25.56 42.61
CA THR A 369 -18.71 -25.56 43.66
C THR A 369 -17.36 -25.84 43.01
N SER A 370 -16.57 -24.81 42.72
CA SER A 370 -15.15 -24.98 42.43
C SER A 370 -14.35 -23.98 43.26
N SER A 371 -13.61 -24.55 44.20
CA SER A 371 -12.74 -23.89 45.16
C SER A 371 -11.42 -23.46 44.51
N ILE A 372 -11.45 -22.41 43.69
CA ILE A 372 -10.24 -21.64 43.34
C ILE A 372 -10.58 -20.15 43.53
N PRO A 373 -10.03 -19.49 44.56
CA PRO A 373 -10.24 -18.06 44.77
C PRO A 373 -9.23 -17.30 43.89
N HIS A 374 -9.60 -17.00 42.64
CA HIS A 374 -8.95 -15.92 41.89
C HIS A 374 -10.01 -14.83 41.70
N ALA A 375 -9.64 -13.62 42.13
CA ALA A 375 -10.52 -12.54 42.52
C ALA A 375 -11.62 -12.23 41.48
N SER A 376 -12.86 -12.64 41.77
CA SER A 376 -14.04 -12.04 41.18
C SER A 376 -14.26 -10.66 41.82
N SER A 377 -13.50 -9.65 41.37
CA SER A 377 -13.96 -8.28 41.53
C SER A 377 -15.13 -8.07 40.57
N THR A 378 -16.10 -7.28 40.98
CA THR A 378 -17.27 -6.85 40.20
C THR A 378 -16.92 -5.97 38.99
N ASP A 379 -15.68 -6.05 38.49
CA ASP A 379 -14.94 -4.99 37.80
C ASP A 379 -14.43 -5.40 36.40
N ASP A 380 -14.68 -6.65 35.97
CA ASP A 380 -14.17 -7.21 34.70
C ASP A 380 -15.25 -7.30 33.60
N ARG A 381 -16.27 -6.45 33.68
CA ARG A 381 -17.34 -6.36 32.68
C ARG A 381 -16.94 -5.38 31.59
N GLY A 382 -17.40 -5.62 30.36
CA GLY A 382 -17.24 -4.69 29.26
C GLY A 382 -17.14 -5.35 27.89
N VAL A 383 -17.50 -4.59 26.87
CA VAL A 383 -17.38 -4.97 25.46
C VAL A 383 -15.97 -4.62 24.98
N CYS A 384 -15.18 -5.62 24.65
CA CYS A 384 -13.77 -5.48 24.32
C CYS A 384 -13.50 -5.25 22.82
N PHE A 385 -14.42 -5.71 21.97
CA PHE A 385 -14.29 -5.67 20.51
C PHE A 385 -15.66 -5.59 19.86
N ILE A 386 -15.71 -4.96 18.70
CA ILE A 386 -16.88 -4.79 17.84
C ILE A 386 -16.40 -4.91 16.39
N ALA A 387 -17.24 -5.41 15.49
CA ALA A 387 -16.90 -5.54 14.07
C ALA A 387 -18.14 -5.42 13.19
N PHE A 388 -18.13 -4.47 12.25
CA PHE A 388 -19.18 -4.35 11.24
C PHE A 388 -19.03 -5.44 10.18
N SER A 389 -20.14 -5.97 9.68
CA SER A 389 -20.11 -6.78 8.48
C SER A 389 -19.74 -5.91 7.26
N PRO A 390 -19.07 -6.45 6.24
CA PRO A 390 -18.73 -5.72 5.01
C PRO A 390 -19.91 -5.10 4.27
N ASP A 391 -21.12 -5.63 4.46
CA ASP A 391 -22.38 -5.07 3.94
C ASP A 391 -23.07 -4.06 4.88
N ASP A 392 -22.46 -3.77 6.04
CA ASP A 392 -22.92 -2.86 7.09
C ASP A 392 -24.30 -3.18 7.69
N THR A 393 -24.81 -4.40 7.48
CA THR A 393 -26.12 -4.84 7.98
C THR A 393 -26.06 -5.39 9.41
N HIS A 394 -24.92 -5.98 9.79
CA HIS A 394 -24.71 -6.68 11.05
C HIS A 394 -23.52 -6.10 11.82
N LEU A 395 -23.59 -6.17 13.14
CA LEU A 395 -22.53 -5.79 14.05
C LEU A 395 -22.31 -6.94 15.04
N ILE A 396 -21.06 -7.41 15.13
CA ILE A 396 -20.62 -8.32 16.18
C ILE A 396 -20.16 -7.47 17.36
N SER A 397 -20.56 -7.88 18.56
CA SER A 397 -20.09 -7.34 19.83
C SER A 397 -19.51 -8.48 20.65
N CYS A 398 -18.25 -8.37 21.05
CA CYS A 398 -17.53 -9.34 21.86
C CYS A 398 -17.31 -8.79 23.26
N SER A 399 -17.60 -9.60 24.27
CA SER A 399 -17.49 -9.19 25.66
C SER A 399 -16.44 -10.00 26.42
N LYS A 400 -15.92 -9.37 27.48
CA LYS A 400 -15.11 -10.07 28.49
C LYS A 400 -15.90 -11.10 29.29
N THR A 401 -17.23 -11.07 29.22
CA THR A 401 -18.12 -12.06 29.86
C THR A 401 -18.25 -13.39 29.10
N ASN A 402 -17.27 -13.70 28.26
CA ASN A 402 -17.17 -14.95 27.48
C ASN A 402 -18.31 -15.17 26.47
N ASP A 403 -18.98 -14.10 26.04
CA ASP A 403 -20.08 -14.16 25.10
C ASP A 403 -19.88 -13.17 23.95
N PHE A 404 -20.44 -13.52 22.80
CA PHE A 404 -20.58 -12.59 21.68
C PHE A 404 -22.04 -12.49 21.25
N VAL A 405 -22.39 -11.32 20.76
CA VAL A 405 -23.73 -11.00 20.28
C VAL A 405 -23.64 -10.47 18.86
N ILE A 406 -24.56 -10.91 18.00
CA ILE A 406 -24.75 -10.36 16.66
C ILE A 406 -26.04 -9.57 16.65
N VAL A 407 -25.95 -8.31 16.24
CA VAL A 407 -27.08 -7.40 16.14
C VAL A 407 -27.26 -6.96 14.69
N ASN A 408 -28.50 -6.82 14.25
CA ASN A 408 -28.80 -6.16 12.98
C ASN A 408 -28.86 -4.65 13.22
N VAL A 409 -28.01 -3.90 12.53
CA VAL A 409 -27.83 -2.45 12.73
C VAL A 409 -28.92 -1.61 12.06
N ILE A 410 -29.69 -2.22 11.15
CA ILE A 410 -30.82 -1.57 10.49
C ILE A 410 -32.06 -1.62 11.40
N THR A 411 -32.34 -2.79 11.99
CA THR A 411 -33.52 -3.00 12.83
C THR A 411 -33.26 -2.75 14.31
N GLY A 412 -32.00 -2.76 14.73
CA GLY A 412 -31.60 -2.70 16.14
C GLY A 412 -31.93 -3.98 16.93
N GLN A 413 -32.22 -5.09 16.25
CA GLN A 413 -32.60 -6.34 16.90
C GLN A 413 -31.43 -7.32 16.98
N ARG A 414 -31.35 -8.05 18.09
CA ARG A 414 -30.40 -9.15 18.26
C ARG A 414 -30.75 -10.31 17.31
N VAL A 415 -29.75 -10.77 16.57
CA VAL A 415 -29.82 -11.91 15.64
C VAL A 415 -29.31 -13.18 16.29
N ALA A 416 -28.18 -13.11 17.01
CA ALA A 416 -27.59 -14.26 17.67
C ALA A 416 -26.92 -13.86 18.99
N LEU A 417 -26.83 -14.84 19.90
CA LEU A 417 -26.12 -14.77 21.16
C LEU A 417 -25.47 -16.13 21.37
N VAL A 418 -24.17 -16.13 21.66
CA VAL A 418 -23.40 -17.34 21.98
C VAL A 418 -22.58 -17.08 23.22
N ASP A 419 -22.78 -17.94 24.23
CA ASP A 419 -22.15 -17.89 25.56
C ASP A 419 -21.40 -19.20 25.90
N ASP A 420 -21.16 -20.04 24.90
CA ASP A 420 -20.51 -21.36 25.05
C ASP A 420 -18.95 -21.30 25.15
N PHE A 421 -18.38 -20.17 25.61
CA PHE A 421 -16.91 -19.99 25.77
C PHE A 421 -16.48 -20.00 27.24
N ASP A 422 -15.35 -20.63 27.51
CA ASP A 422 -14.78 -20.73 28.86
C ASP A 422 -13.93 -19.50 29.26
N TYR A 423 -13.50 -18.71 28.27
CA TYR A 423 -12.61 -17.56 28.43
C TYR A 423 -13.11 -16.37 27.61
N PRO A 424 -12.64 -15.15 27.94
CA PRO A 424 -13.00 -13.94 27.22
C PRO A 424 -12.73 -14.04 25.73
N ILE A 425 -13.67 -13.52 24.96
CA ILE A 425 -13.50 -13.33 23.52
C ILE A 425 -12.68 -12.06 23.34
N SER A 426 -11.64 -12.12 22.51
CA SER A 426 -10.70 -11.01 22.34
C SER A 426 -10.95 -10.20 21.08
N THR A 427 -11.45 -10.85 20.02
CA THR A 427 -11.52 -10.26 18.67
C THR A 427 -12.55 -11.00 17.81
N ALA A 428 -13.02 -10.31 16.77
CA ALA A 428 -13.88 -10.86 15.74
C ALA A 428 -13.55 -10.23 14.39
N ALA A 429 -13.58 -11.02 13.31
CA ALA A 429 -13.37 -10.50 11.96
C ALA A 429 -14.35 -11.14 10.98
N TRP A 430 -15.01 -10.33 10.16
CA TRP A 430 -15.91 -10.82 9.13
C TRP A 430 -15.14 -11.24 7.87
N LEU A 431 -15.67 -12.24 7.17
CA LEU A 431 -15.26 -12.51 5.80
C LEU A 431 -15.99 -11.54 4.85
N PRO A 432 -15.43 -11.24 3.66
CA PRO A 432 -15.99 -10.29 2.70
C PRO A 432 -17.43 -10.58 2.27
N ASP A 433 -17.87 -11.83 2.39
CA ASP A 433 -19.21 -12.26 2.03
C ASP A 433 -20.29 -11.90 3.05
N SER A 434 -19.91 -11.35 4.21
CA SER A 434 -20.80 -10.98 5.34
C SER A 434 -21.63 -12.14 5.90
N ARG A 435 -21.28 -13.40 5.57
CA ARG A 435 -22.00 -14.59 6.05
C ARG A 435 -21.17 -15.40 7.01
N TYR A 436 -19.86 -15.41 6.81
CA TYR A 436 -18.93 -16.06 7.71
C TYR A 436 -18.13 -15.03 8.49
N PHE A 437 -17.73 -15.42 9.68
CA PHE A 437 -16.91 -14.59 10.55
C PHE A 437 -16.05 -15.49 11.43
N VAL A 438 -14.91 -14.96 11.83
CA VAL A 438 -13.97 -15.62 12.72
C VAL A 438 -14.06 -14.97 14.10
N ILE A 439 -14.04 -15.79 15.13
CA ILE A 439 -13.98 -15.37 16.52
C ILE A 439 -12.67 -15.87 17.14
N GLY A 440 -11.91 -14.94 17.72
CA GLY A 440 -10.72 -15.24 18.51
C GLY A 440 -11.03 -15.16 20.00
N SER A 441 -10.61 -16.17 20.76
CA SER A 441 -10.75 -16.20 22.21
C SER A 441 -9.42 -16.53 22.90
N GLN A 442 -9.36 -16.23 24.20
CA GLN A 442 -8.24 -16.62 25.04
C GLN A 442 -8.36 -18.06 25.58
N SER A 443 -9.36 -18.82 25.12
CA SER A 443 -9.55 -20.22 25.53
C SER A 443 -8.51 -21.12 24.86
N SER A 444 -7.90 -22.01 25.63
CA SER A 444 -7.08 -23.09 25.07
C SER A 444 -7.92 -24.17 24.35
N GLN A 445 -9.25 -24.21 24.55
CA GLN A 445 -10.13 -25.20 23.91
C GLN A 445 -10.68 -24.72 22.56
N LYS A 446 -11.03 -23.43 22.47
CA LYS A 446 -11.58 -22.78 21.26
C LYS A 446 -10.84 -21.47 20.98
N PRO A 447 -9.53 -21.51 20.68
CA PRO A 447 -8.75 -20.28 20.55
C PRO A 447 -9.16 -19.44 19.34
N LEU A 448 -9.49 -20.09 18.22
CA LEU A 448 -9.92 -19.42 17.00
C LEU A 448 -10.91 -20.31 16.24
N GLY A 449 -12.07 -19.76 15.87
CA GLY A 449 -13.13 -20.52 15.21
C GLY A 449 -13.83 -19.74 14.11
N LEU A 450 -14.20 -20.43 13.03
CA LEU A 450 -14.99 -19.93 11.91
C LEU A 450 -16.47 -20.28 12.13
N TYR A 451 -17.34 -19.28 12.01
CA TYR A 451 -18.77 -19.41 12.27
C TYR A 451 -19.58 -18.93 11.06
N SER A 452 -20.82 -19.42 10.93
CA SER A 452 -21.76 -18.97 9.90
C SER A 452 -22.99 -18.30 10.49
N LEU A 453 -23.45 -17.23 9.85
CA LEU A 453 -24.67 -16.52 10.17
C LEU A 453 -25.94 -17.21 9.63
N ALA A 454 -25.82 -18.03 8.58
CA ALA A 454 -26.93 -18.49 7.74
C ALA A 454 -28.06 -19.26 8.47
N ASN A 455 -27.76 -19.90 9.60
CA ASN A 455 -28.75 -20.70 10.37
C ASN A 455 -29.52 -19.92 11.45
N CYS A 456 -29.31 -18.60 11.58
CA CYS A 456 -29.96 -17.79 12.62
C CYS A 456 -31.34 -17.24 12.23
N THR A 457 -31.82 -17.51 11.00
CA THR A 457 -33.09 -17.00 10.48
C THR A 457 -34.34 -17.80 10.90
N SER A 458 -34.17 -18.89 11.66
CA SER A 458 -35.32 -19.66 12.17
C SER A 458 -36.00 -18.93 13.33
N ALA A 459 -37.31 -18.75 13.23
CA ALA A 459 -38.17 -17.78 13.94
C ALA A 459 -38.31 -17.92 15.48
N ARG A 460 -37.27 -18.37 16.21
CA ARG A 460 -37.24 -18.41 17.67
C ARG A 460 -35.95 -17.76 18.21
N PRO A 461 -36.02 -16.50 18.71
CA PRO A 461 -34.85 -15.70 19.12
C PRO A 461 -34.17 -16.14 20.43
N SER A 462 -34.53 -17.32 20.97
CA SER A 462 -34.03 -17.78 22.26
C SER A 462 -32.96 -18.87 22.17
N ASN A 463 -32.67 -19.44 20.99
CA ASN A 463 -31.74 -20.59 20.85
C ASN A 463 -31.04 -20.66 19.47
N SER A 464 -30.94 -19.56 18.72
CA SER A 464 -30.25 -19.55 17.43
C SER A 464 -28.73 -19.63 17.62
N ARG A 465 -28.21 -20.85 17.74
CA ARG A 465 -26.76 -21.13 17.76
C ARG A 465 -26.19 -20.88 16.36
N THR A 466 -25.20 -19.99 16.25
CA THR A 466 -24.37 -19.90 15.05
C THR A 466 -23.48 -21.14 14.99
N PRO A 467 -23.59 -21.99 13.95
CA PRO A 467 -22.76 -23.19 13.88
C PRO A 467 -21.28 -22.84 13.68
N GLU A 468 -20.41 -23.48 14.47
CA GLU A 468 -18.95 -23.48 14.26
C GLU A 468 -18.63 -24.43 13.10
N LEU A 469 -18.03 -23.90 12.03
CA LEU A 469 -17.66 -24.62 10.82
C LEU A 469 -16.25 -25.21 10.91
N HIS A 470 -15.32 -24.42 11.43
CA HIS A 470 -13.90 -24.79 11.53
C HIS A 470 -13.30 -24.23 12.81
N SER A 471 -12.32 -24.94 13.38
CA SER A 471 -11.66 -24.58 14.64
C SER A 471 -10.16 -24.77 14.46
N TRP A 472 -9.40 -23.66 14.51
CA TRP A 472 -7.94 -23.70 14.42
C TRP A 472 -7.37 -23.99 15.80
N ARG A 473 -6.81 -25.19 15.99
CA ARG A 473 -6.19 -25.61 17.26
C ARG A 473 -5.01 -26.56 17.06
N GLU A 474 -4.02 -26.46 17.93
CA GLU A 474 -2.86 -27.36 17.96
C GLU A 474 -2.84 -28.13 19.30
N PRO A 475 -2.87 -29.49 19.31
CA PRO A 475 -3.18 -30.43 18.23
C PRO A 475 -4.69 -30.48 17.91
N PRO A 476 -5.07 -30.99 16.72
CA PRO A 476 -6.45 -31.06 16.27
C PRO A 476 -7.37 -31.96 17.12
N TRP A 477 -6.85 -32.75 18.07
CA TRP A 477 -7.61 -33.63 18.97
C TRP A 477 -7.01 -33.68 20.39
N ARG A 478 -7.86 -33.95 21.40
CA ARG A 478 -7.48 -34.10 22.82
C ARG A 478 -6.57 -35.33 22.99
N SER A 479 -5.26 -35.17 22.83
CA SER A 479 -4.30 -36.24 23.18
C SER A 479 -4.29 -36.41 24.70
N GLN A 480 -4.63 -37.62 25.17
CA GLN A 480 -4.56 -38.00 26.59
C GLN A 480 -3.14 -38.45 27.01
N SER A 481 -2.09 -37.97 26.32
CA SER A 481 -0.71 -38.24 26.74
C SER A 481 -0.24 -37.17 27.72
N SER A 482 0.04 -37.58 28.95
CA SER A 482 0.43 -36.73 30.08
C SER A 482 1.85 -36.16 30.02
N ASP A 483 2.54 -36.24 28.89
CA ASP A 483 3.92 -35.75 28.74
C ASP A 483 3.98 -34.68 27.64
N SER A 484 4.46 -33.49 28.05
CA SER A 484 4.56 -32.23 27.29
C SER A 484 3.22 -31.58 26.91
N SER A 485 2.98 -30.38 27.46
CA SER A 485 1.81 -29.56 27.15
C SER A 485 1.73 -29.33 25.63
N PRO A 486 0.66 -29.79 24.95
CA PRO A 486 0.48 -29.46 23.54
C PRO A 486 0.43 -27.95 23.35
N GLY A 487 1.05 -27.43 22.29
CA GLY A 487 1.18 -26.01 22.00
C GLY A 487 -0.16 -25.33 21.69
N THR A 488 -0.97 -25.06 22.71
CA THR A 488 -2.20 -24.26 22.54
C THR A 488 -1.80 -22.79 22.48
N PHE A 489 -2.17 -22.08 21.41
CA PHE A 489 -2.07 -20.63 21.36
C PHE A 489 -3.38 -19.99 21.83
N ARG A 490 -3.32 -18.75 22.31
CA ARG A 490 -4.47 -17.95 22.74
C ARG A 490 -4.46 -16.65 21.96
N ILE A 491 -5.60 -16.26 21.41
CA ILE A 491 -5.66 -15.15 20.47
C ILE A 491 -5.80 -13.81 21.20
N THR A 492 -4.99 -12.82 20.81
CA THR A 492 -5.11 -11.43 21.26
C THR A 492 -5.90 -10.59 20.29
N ASP A 493 -5.66 -10.74 18.99
CA ASP A 493 -6.36 -10.01 17.93
C ASP A 493 -6.33 -10.78 16.60
N CYS A 494 -7.25 -10.49 15.69
CA CYS A 494 -7.28 -11.09 14.36
C CYS A 494 -7.83 -10.11 13.33
N SER A 495 -7.38 -10.30 12.09
CA SER A 495 -7.81 -9.50 10.94
C SER A 495 -7.85 -10.39 9.70
N VAL A 496 -8.78 -10.07 8.79
CA VAL A 496 -8.98 -10.77 7.52
C VAL A 496 -8.71 -9.79 6.40
N ASN A 497 -8.06 -10.24 5.32
CA ASN A 497 -7.83 -9.39 4.17
C ASN A 497 -9.14 -9.10 3.41
N THR A 498 -9.15 -8.00 2.66
CA THR A 498 -10.33 -7.54 1.88
C THR A 498 -10.83 -8.57 0.86
N GLU A 499 -9.93 -9.39 0.32
CA GLU A 499 -10.25 -10.49 -0.59
C GLU A 499 -10.80 -11.74 0.12
N GLY A 500 -10.60 -11.86 1.44
CA GLY A 500 -11.05 -13.01 2.23
C GLY A 500 -10.26 -14.29 2.00
N SER A 501 -9.10 -14.21 1.36
CA SER A 501 -8.21 -15.34 1.09
C SER A 501 -7.27 -15.66 2.26
N ARG A 502 -6.96 -14.69 3.13
CA ARG A 502 -5.99 -14.83 4.22
C ARG A 502 -6.49 -14.19 5.51
N MET A 503 -6.09 -14.77 6.63
CA MET A 503 -6.33 -14.26 7.97
C MET A 503 -5.02 -14.22 8.75
N ALA A 504 -4.78 -13.13 9.45
CA ALA A 504 -3.68 -12.99 10.39
C ALA A 504 -4.24 -12.92 11.81
N ALA A 505 -3.66 -13.68 12.73
CA ALA A 505 -4.05 -13.70 14.12
C ALA A 505 -2.82 -13.57 15.02
N THR A 506 -2.89 -12.70 16.02
CA THR A 506 -1.83 -12.52 17.00
C THR A 506 -2.13 -13.34 18.25
N THR A 507 -1.08 -13.85 18.88
CA THR A 507 -1.20 -14.72 20.04
C THR A 507 -0.63 -14.09 21.31
N LEU A 508 -1.05 -14.58 22.47
CA LEU A 508 -0.49 -14.19 23.78
C LEU A 508 0.97 -14.62 23.96
N ASP A 509 1.47 -15.57 23.17
CA ASP A 509 2.86 -16.02 23.18
C ASP A 509 3.73 -15.32 22.11
N ASN A 510 3.33 -14.09 21.74
CA ASN A 510 4.05 -13.18 20.85
C ASN A 510 4.29 -13.78 19.45
N ARG A 511 3.29 -14.46 18.89
CA ARG A 511 3.36 -14.96 17.51
C ARG A 511 2.28 -14.33 16.65
N ILE A 512 2.60 -14.21 15.38
CA ILE A 512 1.66 -13.88 14.32
C ILE A 512 1.47 -15.15 13.50
N LEU A 513 0.23 -15.64 13.48
CA LEU A 513 -0.18 -16.81 12.73
C LEU A 513 -0.93 -16.34 11.48
N LEU A 514 -0.48 -16.79 10.32
CA LEU A 514 -1.15 -16.53 9.04
C LEU A 514 -1.84 -17.81 8.58
N PHE A 515 -3.12 -17.72 8.22
CA PHE A 515 -3.94 -18.82 7.75
C PHE A 515 -4.52 -18.51 6.37
N SER A 516 -4.65 -19.54 5.54
CA SER A 516 -5.49 -19.49 4.33
C SER A 516 -6.94 -19.62 4.76
N LEU A 517 -7.81 -18.79 4.20
CA LEU A 517 -9.26 -18.88 4.39
C LEU A 517 -9.97 -19.54 3.21
N GLU A 518 -9.23 -19.96 2.18
CA GLU A 518 -9.82 -20.69 1.07
C GLU A 518 -10.20 -22.12 1.50
N GLU A 519 -11.44 -22.50 1.23
CA GLU A 519 -11.95 -23.84 1.54
C GLU A 519 -11.12 -24.94 0.83
N ARG A 520 -10.64 -24.66 -0.38
CA ARG A 520 -9.76 -25.56 -1.16
C ARG A 520 -8.47 -25.89 -0.42
N ASP A 521 -7.94 -24.94 0.34
CA ASP A 521 -6.71 -25.08 1.11
C ASP A 521 -6.94 -25.68 2.50
N ALA A 522 -8.16 -26.13 2.79
CA ALA A 522 -8.56 -26.73 4.06
C ALA A 522 -8.17 -25.89 5.28
N TYR A 523 -8.22 -24.56 5.13
CA TYR A 523 -7.89 -23.59 6.19
C TYR A 523 -6.47 -23.74 6.79
N LYS A 524 -5.49 -24.14 5.96
CA LYS A 524 -4.12 -24.43 6.40
C LYS A 524 -3.40 -23.21 6.99
N LYS A 525 -2.49 -23.47 7.94
CA LYS A 525 -1.50 -22.49 8.42
C LYS A 525 -0.47 -22.21 7.32
N LEU A 526 -0.31 -20.94 6.95
CA LEU A 526 0.62 -20.46 5.93
C LEU A 526 1.96 -20.06 6.55
N ALA A 527 1.93 -19.29 7.64
CA ALA A 527 3.13 -18.80 8.31
C ALA A 527 2.95 -18.70 9.83
N ASP A 528 4.07 -18.71 10.55
CA ASP A 528 4.18 -18.55 12.00
C ASP A 528 5.42 -17.70 12.29
N TRP A 529 5.21 -16.43 12.65
CA TRP A 529 6.26 -15.47 12.92
C TRP A 529 6.32 -15.13 14.40
N LYS A 530 7.47 -15.36 15.03
CA LYS A 530 7.69 -15.02 16.43
C LYS A 530 8.23 -13.60 16.58
N MET A 531 7.59 -12.81 17.42
CA MET A 531 7.96 -11.44 17.75
C MET A 531 8.61 -11.37 19.13
N GLU A 532 9.38 -10.30 19.36
CA GLU A 532 10.09 -10.07 20.62
C GLU A 532 9.15 -9.65 21.75
N ASP A 533 8.23 -8.73 21.45
CA ASP A 533 7.34 -8.10 22.42
C ASP A 533 5.90 -8.59 22.30
N LYS A 534 5.12 -8.26 23.34
CA LYS A 534 3.69 -8.57 23.41
C LYS A 534 2.92 -7.85 22.32
N LEU A 535 2.16 -8.62 21.55
CA LEU A 535 1.29 -8.14 20.47
C LEU A 535 -0.06 -7.71 21.03
N THR A 536 -0.53 -6.54 20.60
CA THR A 536 -1.79 -5.94 21.10
C THR A 536 -2.86 -5.77 20.03
N SER A 537 -2.48 -5.45 18.79
CA SER A 537 -3.43 -5.40 17.67
C SER A 537 -2.78 -5.78 16.35
N ILE A 538 -3.61 -6.23 15.40
CA ILE A 538 -3.18 -6.51 14.02
C ILE A 538 -4.25 -6.07 13.02
N ASN A 539 -3.84 -5.44 11.93
CA ASN A 539 -4.74 -5.00 10.85
C ASN A 539 -4.12 -5.23 9.47
N PHE A 540 -4.90 -5.76 8.53
CA PHE A 540 -4.53 -5.74 7.11
C PHE A 540 -4.72 -4.34 6.52
N SER A 541 -3.85 -3.98 5.58
CA SER A 541 -4.13 -2.90 4.64
C SER A 541 -5.22 -3.30 3.65
N ARG A 542 -5.88 -2.31 3.04
CA ARG A 542 -6.97 -2.53 2.08
C ARG A 542 -6.54 -3.32 0.85
N ASP A 543 -5.27 -3.19 0.45
CA ASP A 543 -4.65 -3.97 -0.62
C ASP A 543 -4.30 -5.42 -0.20
N GLY A 544 -4.28 -5.73 1.09
CA GLY A 544 -3.93 -7.05 1.63
C GLY A 544 -2.41 -7.35 1.66
N GLU A 545 -1.57 -6.41 1.22
CA GLU A 545 -0.12 -6.59 1.07
C GLU A 545 0.67 -6.31 2.35
N VAL A 546 0.10 -5.51 3.26
CA VAL A 546 0.78 -5.04 4.47
C VAL A 546 -0.03 -5.38 5.71
N LEU A 547 0.67 -5.87 6.73
CA LEU A 547 0.14 -6.07 8.08
C LEU A 547 0.65 -4.97 8.99
N LEU A 548 -0.26 -4.23 9.62
CA LEU A 548 0.04 -3.30 10.70
C LEU A 548 -0.04 -4.03 12.03
N VAL A 549 1.06 -4.08 12.75
CA VAL A 549 1.19 -4.79 14.02
C VAL A 549 1.55 -3.80 15.10
N ASN A 550 0.78 -3.80 16.19
CA ASN A 550 1.08 -3.00 17.36
C ASN A 550 1.65 -3.86 18.49
N MET A 551 2.79 -3.45 19.03
CA MET A 551 3.49 -4.13 20.12
C MET A 551 3.63 -3.22 21.33
N ASN A 552 3.81 -3.84 22.49
CA ASN A 552 4.25 -3.14 23.69
C ASN A 552 5.60 -2.41 23.46
N GLU A 553 5.96 -1.53 24.39
CA GLU A 553 7.13 -0.63 24.30
C GLU A 553 7.02 0.41 23.17
N GLY A 554 5.79 0.68 22.71
CA GLY A 554 5.51 1.76 21.76
C GLY A 554 5.98 1.50 20.33
N ARG A 555 6.08 0.22 19.94
CA ARG A 555 6.53 -0.19 18.61
C ARG A 555 5.33 -0.53 17.72
N VAL A 556 5.12 0.27 16.67
CA VAL A 556 4.19 -0.08 15.58
C VAL A 556 5.01 -0.48 14.36
N LEU A 557 4.75 -1.66 13.80
CA LEU A 557 5.43 -2.19 12.62
C LEU A 557 4.47 -2.37 11.45
N ALA A 558 4.93 -2.05 10.26
CA ALA A 558 4.33 -2.50 9.01
C ALA A 558 5.17 -3.66 8.47
N LEU A 559 4.54 -4.84 8.33
CA LEU A 559 5.15 -6.06 7.82
C LEU A 559 4.58 -6.39 6.44
N ASN A 560 5.37 -7.03 5.59
CA ASN A 560 4.84 -7.63 4.38
C ASN A 560 3.96 -8.83 4.75
N SER A 561 2.76 -8.93 4.17
CA SER A 561 1.78 -9.96 4.52
C SER A 561 2.14 -11.38 4.05
N GLU A 562 3.07 -11.52 3.10
CA GLU A 562 3.56 -12.79 2.56
C GLU A 562 4.83 -13.27 3.25
N THR A 563 5.81 -12.38 3.37
CA THR A 563 7.14 -12.74 3.88
C THR A 563 7.26 -12.56 5.38
N GLY A 564 6.44 -11.67 5.98
CA GLY A 564 6.57 -11.26 7.38
C GLY A 564 7.75 -10.32 7.64
N GLU A 565 8.40 -9.84 6.59
CA GLU A 565 9.55 -8.93 6.71
C GLU A 565 9.12 -7.53 7.16
N GLU A 566 9.93 -6.90 8.01
CA GLU A 566 9.71 -5.54 8.48
C GLU A 566 9.90 -4.52 7.33
N MET A 567 8.82 -3.92 6.87
CA MET A 567 8.85 -2.87 5.84
C MET A 567 9.07 -1.48 6.45
N LYS A 568 8.40 -1.21 7.57
CA LYS A 568 8.48 0.10 8.24
C LYS A 568 8.27 -0.04 9.75
N ARG A 569 8.90 0.88 10.47
CA ARG A 569 8.74 1.09 11.91
C ARG A 569 8.26 2.51 12.16
N TYR A 570 7.28 2.67 13.05
CA TYR A 570 6.78 3.96 13.50
C TYR A 570 7.12 4.13 14.99
N GLU A 571 7.86 5.18 15.30
CA GLU A 571 8.40 5.46 16.64
C GLU A 571 7.74 6.70 17.27
N GLY A 572 7.86 6.81 18.59
CA GLY A 572 7.37 7.96 19.38
C GLY A 572 6.11 7.69 20.18
N MET A 573 5.49 6.52 20.02
CA MET A 573 4.35 6.07 20.81
C MET A 573 4.79 5.62 22.21
N VAL A 574 4.00 5.94 23.22
CA VAL A 574 4.15 5.38 24.56
C VAL A 574 3.09 4.29 24.76
N GLN A 575 3.54 3.06 24.97
CA GLN A 575 2.71 1.92 25.32
C GLN A 575 3.47 0.98 26.24
N LYS A 576 2.85 0.57 27.34
CA LYS A 576 3.41 -0.34 28.33
C LYS A 576 2.48 -1.51 28.58
N GLY A 577 1.29 -1.23 29.11
CA GLY A 577 0.38 -2.25 29.64
C GLY A 577 -0.98 -2.27 28.97
N PHE A 578 -1.40 -1.18 28.34
CA PHE A 578 -2.72 -1.05 27.75
C PHE A 578 -2.74 -1.61 26.32
N VAL A 579 -3.92 -2.07 25.91
CA VAL A 579 -4.16 -2.54 24.55
C VAL A 579 -4.52 -1.31 23.71
N ILE A 580 -3.64 -0.96 22.78
CA ILE A 580 -3.88 0.13 21.85
C ILE A 580 -4.08 -0.45 20.46
N ARG A 581 -5.12 0.00 19.77
CA ARG A 581 -5.43 -0.44 18.41
C ARG A 581 -5.08 0.65 17.42
N SER A 582 -4.08 0.35 16.60
CA SER A 582 -3.61 1.20 15.50
C SER A 582 -4.34 0.85 14.21
N GLY A 583 -4.55 1.83 13.34
CA GLY A 583 -5.24 1.65 12.07
C GLY A 583 -4.54 2.37 10.91
N PHE A 584 -4.80 1.90 9.70
CA PHE A 584 -4.50 2.65 8.48
C PHE A 584 -5.52 3.78 8.28
N GLY A 585 -5.11 4.86 7.65
CA GLY A 585 -5.95 6.03 7.45
C GLY A 585 -5.46 6.98 6.38
N GLY A 586 -6.22 8.06 6.18
CA GLY A 586 -5.98 9.06 5.16
C GLY A 586 -6.33 8.57 3.74
N ALA A 587 -6.13 9.46 2.78
CA ALA A 587 -6.37 9.19 1.37
C ALA A 587 -5.59 7.95 0.90
N GLY A 588 -6.31 6.93 0.44
CA GLY A 588 -5.71 5.68 -0.03
C GLY A 588 -4.82 4.95 0.99
N GLU A 589 -5.09 5.11 2.30
CA GLU A 589 -4.26 4.55 3.38
C GLU A 589 -2.82 5.11 3.43
N GLY A 590 -2.64 6.37 3.00
CA GLY A 590 -1.33 7.04 3.03
C GLY A 590 -0.79 7.33 4.43
N CYS A 591 -1.61 7.21 5.47
CA CYS A 591 -1.26 7.46 6.87
C CYS A 591 -1.46 6.22 7.74
N VAL A 592 -0.73 6.19 8.86
CA VAL A 592 -0.93 5.27 9.98
C VAL A 592 -1.28 6.10 11.20
N VAL A 593 -2.28 5.66 11.97
CA VAL A 593 -2.71 6.33 13.20
C VAL A 593 -2.66 5.34 14.35
N SER A 594 -2.20 5.83 15.50
CA SER A 594 -2.23 5.10 16.75
C SER A 594 -2.63 6.00 17.91
N GLY A 595 -3.24 5.41 18.92
CA GLY A 595 -3.37 6.04 20.23
C GLY A 595 -2.06 5.97 21.02
N SER A 596 -2.04 6.54 22.22
CA SER A 596 -0.93 6.39 23.15
C SER A 596 -1.41 6.48 24.60
N GLU A 597 -0.66 5.87 25.51
CA GLU A 597 -0.87 5.98 26.96
C GLU A 597 -0.58 7.39 27.48
N ASP A 598 0.14 8.24 26.73
CA ASP A 598 0.39 9.64 27.08
C ASP A 598 -0.76 10.60 26.71
N SER A 599 -1.94 10.03 26.46
CA SER A 599 -3.18 10.72 26.07
C SER A 599 -3.19 11.33 24.67
N LYS A 600 -2.19 11.01 23.83
CA LYS A 600 -2.11 11.54 22.47
C LYS A 600 -2.56 10.57 21.39
N VAL A 601 -2.99 11.14 20.27
CA VAL A 601 -3.10 10.44 18.99
C VAL A 601 -1.88 10.80 18.15
N LEU A 602 -1.19 9.79 17.64
CA LEU A 602 -0.01 9.93 16.79
C LEU A 602 -0.36 9.53 15.37
N ILE A 603 0.06 10.35 14.41
CA ILE A 603 -0.16 10.15 12.98
C ILE A 603 1.19 10.14 12.28
N TRP A 604 1.45 9.10 11.49
CA TRP A 604 2.64 8.96 10.67
C TRP A 604 2.27 8.78 9.21
N ARG A 605 3.21 9.11 8.32
CA ARG A 605 3.10 8.76 6.90
C ARG A 605 3.48 7.30 6.68
N ARG A 606 2.62 6.51 6.01
CA ARG A 606 2.83 5.07 5.76
C ARG A 606 4.14 4.79 5.00
N SER A 607 4.41 5.55 3.95
CA SER A 607 5.58 5.30 3.08
C SER A 607 6.93 5.64 3.71
N THR A 608 7.00 6.75 4.45
CA THR A 608 8.27 7.26 5.00
C THR A 608 8.48 6.89 6.47
N GLY A 609 7.42 6.65 7.24
CA GLY A 609 7.48 6.52 8.71
C GLY A 609 7.61 7.86 9.44
N ALA A 610 7.61 8.98 8.71
CA ALA A 610 7.80 10.30 9.31
C ALA A 610 6.57 10.70 10.16
N PRO A 611 6.76 11.26 11.37
CA PRO A 611 5.66 11.75 12.19
C PRO A 611 5.03 12.99 11.54
N VAL A 612 3.72 12.94 11.31
CA VAL A 612 2.94 14.04 10.74
C VAL A 612 2.40 14.94 11.85
N ALA A 613 1.77 14.35 12.86
CA ALA A 613 1.15 15.07 13.97
C ALA A 613 1.12 14.23 15.25
N ALA A 614 1.14 14.92 16.39
CA ALA A 614 0.86 14.39 17.71
C ALA A 614 -0.24 15.28 18.32
N LEU A 615 -1.42 14.71 18.54
CA LEU A 615 -2.62 15.44 18.91
C LEU A 615 -2.99 15.12 20.35
N ASP A 616 -3.13 16.15 21.20
CA ASP A 616 -3.60 15.97 22.57
C ASP A 616 -5.09 15.64 22.53
N ALA A 617 -5.41 14.39 22.88
CA ALA A 617 -6.74 13.84 22.71
C ALA A 617 -7.41 13.63 24.07
N HIS A 618 -7.04 12.59 24.82
CA HIS A 618 -7.84 12.05 25.94
C HIS A 618 -7.22 12.29 27.33
N ALA A 619 -6.59 13.44 27.60
CA ALA A 619 -5.93 13.68 28.88
C ALA A 619 -6.91 13.71 30.07
N PRO A 620 -6.63 13.03 31.21
CA PRO A 620 -5.40 12.30 31.58
C PRO A 620 -5.40 10.78 31.29
N GLY A 621 -6.32 10.27 30.47
CA GLY A 621 -6.48 8.85 30.15
C GLY A 621 -5.73 8.38 28.90
N ALA A 622 -5.59 7.07 28.70
CA ALA A 622 -4.98 6.52 27.48
C ALA A 622 -5.94 6.60 26.29
N VAL A 623 -5.39 6.61 25.07
CA VAL A 623 -6.16 6.45 23.84
C VAL A 623 -6.14 4.98 23.42
N ASN A 624 -7.26 4.29 23.58
CA ASN A 624 -7.36 2.83 23.38
C ASN A 624 -7.55 2.44 21.91
N ALA A 625 -8.33 3.22 21.16
CA ALA A 625 -8.66 2.90 19.79
C ALA A 625 -8.78 4.16 18.92
N VAL A 626 -8.35 4.02 17.68
CA VAL A 626 -8.47 5.03 16.63
C VAL A 626 -9.00 4.37 15.36
N ALA A 627 -9.84 5.07 14.62
CA ALA A 627 -10.30 4.62 13.30
C ALA A 627 -10.45 5.81 12.37
N TRP A 628 -9.99 5.65 11.14
CA TRP A 628 -10.19 6.63 10.09
C TRP A 628 -11.50 6.35 9.35
N HIS A 629 -12.18 7.40 8.91
CA HIS A 629 -13.40 7.23 8.14
C HIS A 629 -13.08 6.65 6.75
N PRO A 630 -13.69 5.54 6.32
CA PRO A 630 -13.23 4.78 5.15
C PRO A 630 -13.47 5.49 3.81
N ARG A 631 -14.42 6.43 3.77
CA ARG A 631 -14.79 7.22 2.58
C ARG A 631 -14.48 8.71 2.67
N ASP A 632 -14.11 9.22 3.83
CA ASP A 632 -13.84 10.64 4.05
C ASP A 632 -12.45 10.75 4.65
N GLU A 633 -11.50 11.14 3.81
CA GLU A 633 -10.10 11.28 4.18
C GLU A 633 -9.90 12.35 5.25
N ARG A 634 -10.87 13.25 5.50
CA ARG A 634 -10.74 14.39 6.42
C ARG A 634 -11.32 14.13 7.80
N VAL A 635 -11.81 12.92 8.09
CA VAL A 635 -12.45 12.61 9.37
C VAL A 635 -11.88 11.33 9.97
N PHE A 636 -11.59 11.35 11.26
CA PHE A 636 -11.28 10.15 12.03
C PHE A 636 -11.82 10.26 13.46
N ALA A 637 -11.91 9.13 14.16
CA ALA A 637 -12.40 9.06 15.53
C ALA A 637 -11.32 8.49 16.47
N SER A 638 -11.32 8.94 17.72
CA SER A 638 -10.48 8.40 18.80
C SER A 638 -11.31 8.15 20.06
N ALA A 639 -11.00 7.05 20.76
CA ALA A 639 -11.62 6.65 22.02
C ALA A 639 -10.56 6.48 23.11
N GLY A 640 -10.93 6.82 24.35
CA GLY A 640 -10.01 6.70 25.48
C GLY A 640 -10.66 6.49 26.83
N ASP A 641 -9.81 6.45 27.86
CA ASP A 641 -10.20 6.19 29.25
C ASP A 641 -10.91 7.39 29.90
N ASP A 642 -10.85 8.57 29.27
CA ASP A 642 -11.62 9.75 29.69
C ASP A 642 -13.12 9.63 29.40
N ARG A 643 -13.57 8.46 28.90
CA ARG A 643 -14.97 8.08 28.64
C ARG A 643 -15.59 8.88 27.48
N ARG A 644 -14.75 9.54 26.70
CA ARG A 644 -15.16 10.34 25.54
C ARG A 644 -14.73 9.67 24.26
N VAL A 645 -15.47 9.95 23.21
CA VAL A 645 -15.06 9.69 21.84
C VAL A 645 -14.94 11.02 21.13
N ARG A 646 -13.77 11.31 20.56
CA ARG A 646 -13.51 12.56 19.84
C ARG A 646 -13.54 12.30 18.35
N ILE A 647 -14.24 13.17 17.63
CA ILE A 647 -14.23 13.18 16.17
C ILE A 647 -13.31 14.30 15.72
N TRP A 648 -12.40 14.00 14.82
CA TRP A 648 -11.39 14.91 14.31
C TRP A 648 -11.71 15.29 12.88
N THR A 649 -11.47 16.56 12.53
CA THR A 649 -11.63 17.08 11.19
C THR A 649 -10.65 18.21 10.89
N SER A 650 -10.69 18.70 9.65
CA SER A 650 -9.82 19.77 9.18
C SER A 650 -10.36 21.16 9.56
N ALA A 651 -9.46 22.12 9.78
CA ALA A 651 -9.84 23.50 10.12
C ALA A 651 -10.73 24.13 9.04
N ALA A 652 -10.50 23.77 7.77
CA ALA A 652 -11.32 24.21 6.65
C ALA A 652 -12.79 23.80 6.81
N VAL A 653 -13.06 22.57 7.28
CA VAL A 653 -14.43 22.07 7.51
C VAL A 653 -15.08 22.80 8.69
N ILE A 654 -14.35 23.03 9.77
CA ILE A 654 -14.85 23.77 10.94
C ILE A 654 -15.30 25.18 10.52
N ARG A 655 -14.44 25.91 9.81
CA ARG A 655 -14.76 27.27 9.33
C ARG A 655 -15.93 27.30 8.34
N ALA A 656 -16.05 26.29 7.49
CA ALA A 656 -17.19 26.18 6.57
C ALA A 656 -18.52 25.99 7.32
N ASN A 657 -18.51 25.17 8.37
CA ASN A 657 -19.68 24.97 9.22
C ASN A 657 -20.08 26.25 9.97
N GLU A 658 -19.12 26.99 10.51
CA GLU A 658 -19.35 28.28 11.19
C GLU A 658 -19.91 29.35 10.24
N GLY A 659 -19.40 29.43 9.00
CA GLY A 659 -19.85 30.41 8.00
C GLY A 659 -21.23 30.14 7.39
N SER A 660 -21.73 28.89 7.49
CA SER A 660 -23.01 28.48 6.89
C SER A 660 -24.26 28.90 7.68
N GLY A 661 -24.12 29.57 8.83
CA GLY A 661 -25.24 30.05 9.64
C GLY A 661 -26.07 28.94 10.30
N THR A 662 -25.73 27.67 10.10
CA THR A 662 -26.17 26.58 10.98
C THR A 662 -25.15 26.45 12.10
N GLY A 663 -25.29 27.28 13.13
CA GLY A 663 -24.36 27.32 14.26
C GLY A 663 -24.08 25.94 14.86
N LEU A 664 -22.93 25.83 15.52
CA LEU A 664 -22.57 24.72 16.42
C LEU A 664 -23.69 24.38 17.43
N ASP A 665 -24.67 25.27 17.62
CA ASP A 665 -25.90 25.05 18.39
C ASP A 665 -26.77 23.87 17.89
N LYS A 666 -26.60 23.35 16.67
CA LYS A 666 -27.33 22.14 16.22
C LYS A 666 -26.69 20.81 16.65
N TRP A 667 -25.46 20.83 17.13
CA TRP A 667 -24.69 19.64 17.51
C TRP A 667 -24.62 19.49 19.05
N ASN A 668 -24.95 20.56 19.79
CA ASN A 668 -24.92 20.63 21.25
C ASN A 668 -26.25 20.25 21.95
N ASP A 669 -27.20 19.60 21.29
CA ASP A 669 -28.39 19.02 21.95
C ASP A 669 -28.06 17.74 22.75
N ASN A 670 -26.85 17.64 23.28
CA ASN A 670 -26.51 16.75 24.39
C ASN A 670 -26.89 17.50 25.67
N GLY A 671 -28.14 17.30 26.12
CA GLY A 671 -28.66 17.88 27.35
C GLY A 671 -27.75 17.60 28.55
N VAL A 672 -26.88 18.55 28.87
CA VAL A 672 -26.13 18.64 30.13
C VAL A 672 -26.10 20.11 30.54
N PHE A 673 -26.77 20.39 31.66
CA PHE A 673 -26.71 21.67 32.37
C PHE A 673 -25.25 22.06 32.66
N MET A 674 -24.74 23.07 31.96
CA MET A 674 -23.54 23.79 32.38
C MET A 674 -23.93 24.89 33.37
N SER A 675 -23.94 24.59 34.67
CA SER A 675 -23.82 25.63 35.70
C SER A 675 -22.33 25.92 35.94
N GLY A 676 -21.75 26.74 35.08
CA GLY A 676 -20.37 27.22 35.20
C GLY A 676 -20.34 28.73 35.33
N ARG A 677 -20.35 29.23 36.57
CA ARG A 677 -20.02 30.62 36.91
C ARG A 677 -18.63 30.95 36.36
N ASN A 678 -18.58 31.80 35.34
CA ASN A 678 -17.38 32.58 35.06
C ASN A 678 -17.43 33.88 35.86
N GLY A 679 -16.62 33.93 36.92
CA GLY A 679 -16.18 35.18 37.49
C GLY A 679 -15.21 35.86 36.53
N ASN A 680 -15.52 37.08 36.11
CA ASN A 680 -14.50 38.04 35.76
C ASN A 680 -14.97 39.45 36.08
N GLY A 681 -14.06 40.20 36.72
CA GLY A 681 -14.28 41.54 37.19
C GLY A 681 -14.18 42.62 36.11
N ASN A 682 -14.30 43.86 36.60
CA ASN A 682 -14.36 45.17 35.94
C ASN A 682 -15.78 45.54 35.47
N GLY A 683 -16.45 46.58 35.97
CA GLY A 683 -16.05 47.73 36.77
C GLY A 683 -16.61 49.00 36.13
N ALA A 684 -17.68 49.59 36.67
CA ALA A 684 -17.98 51.04 36.62
C ALA A 684 -19.33 51.39 37.28
N ARG A 685 -19.21 52.07 38.43
CA ARG A 685 -20.04 53.16 38.97
C ARG A 685 -21.47 53.35 38.42
N SER A 686 -22.46 53.22 39.31
CA SER A 686 -23.44 54.29 39.56
C SER A 686 -24.05 54.17 40.97
N SER A 687 -24.19 55.33 41.61
CA SER A 687 -24.95 55.67 42.83
C SER A 687 -26.21 54.82 43.04
N GLY A 688 -26.51 54.26 44.20
CA GLY A 688 -26.64 54.93 45.49
C GLY A 688 -28.13 55.24 45.74
N LEU A 689 -28.83 54.39 46.50
CA LEU A 689 -29.95 54.72 47.39
C LEU A 689 -30.55 53.46 48.04
N GLU A 690 -31.05 53.69 49.25
CA GLU A 690 -31.46 52.78 50.32
C GLU A 690 -32.70 51.93 50.00
N GLY A 691 -32.94 50.87 50.81
CA GLY A 691 -34.31 50.36 50.97
C GLY A 691 -34.47 48.91 51.43
N ARG A 692 -34.70 48.74 52.73
CA ARG A 692 -35.25 47.59 53.46
C ARG A 692 -36.24 46.69 52.69
N GLY A 693 -36.29 45.39 53.05
CA GLY A 693 -37.54 44.63 52.89
C GLY A 693 -37.40 43.11 52.97
N SER A 694 -37.45 42.56 54.19
CA SER A 694 -37.70 41.16 54.49
C SER A 694 -38.99 40.64 53.83
N ARG A 695 -39.01 39.40 53.33
CA ARG A 695 -40.10 38.42 53.60
C ARG A 695 -39.80 37.04 53.01
N SER A 696 -39.64 36.11 53.95
CA SER A 696 -39.92 34.68 53.83
C SER A 696 -41.37 34.44 53.41
N PHE A 697 -41.62 33.49 52.51
CA PHE A 697 -42.80 32.62 52.56
C PHE A 697 -42.47 31.26 51.95
N ALA A 698 -42.63 30.24 52.78
CA ALA A 698 -42.71 28.83 52.42
C ALA A 698 -44.19 28.40 52.36
N PHE A 699 -44.41 27.18 51.84
CA PHE A 699 -45.66 26.43 51.66
C PHE A 699 -46.44 26.77 50.37
N GLY A 700 -46.95 25.79 49.62
CA GLY A 700 -47.05 24.36 49.90
C GLY A 700 -47.59 23.58 48.71
N ALA A 701 -47.54 22.26 48.89
CA ALA A 701 -48.01 21.25 47.98
C ALA A 701 -49.49 21.40 47.57
N LYS A 702 -49.77 21.03 46.32
CA LYS A 702 -50.71 19.97 45.98
C LYS A 702 -50.28 19.29 44.69
#